data_AF-U2MVV6-F1
#
_entry.id   AF-U2MVV6-F1
#
_cell.length_a   1.000
_cell.length_b   1.000
_cell.length_c   1.000
_cell.angle_alpha   90.00
_cell.angle_beta   90.00
_cell.angle_gamma   90.00
#
_symmetry.space_group_name_H-M   'P 1'
#
loop_
_entity.id
_entity.type
_entity.pdbx_description
1 polymer ?
#
loop_
_entity_poly.entity_id
_entity_poly.type
_entity_poly.pdbx_seq_one_letter_code
_entity_poly.pdbx_strand_id
1 'polypeptide(L)'
;MEVFSFYMPIDFIPKRNFRNPLYEDKRASCNVYFDTRSKCYRMKDFGNEMYSGDCFWFAAAIQGLDIRRDFMKVLKMIINDLQLNISLPYNDWGEKSKSNANIPPKPPISVNASKQAGSKKWFRIAEQSYKDNELGFWARYGIGTKTLQRFQVKSIARFESVSNQGKAYTIHSSSEEPMFCYAMSNFVKVYRPFSKMRFLYGGEKVEDYVFGFEQLPNKGDILFITGGEKDVLSLSAHHFNAICFNSETAQIPESIIESLLLRFRHIILLYDTDETGLREAERQAEVLSAYKVLTLTLPLQGIKSEKDISDYFALGHNEKELRGLLSTMLSQIYTQTIMMLRSCEIDYDNPPDASKSVVTVNGVPLGTQDNLFCITGGEGTGKSNYVAAILAGTLGTERLPSERTLGLEITPNPNGLAVLHYDTEQSEAQLHKNLGKTLQRASLKTVPEFYHSLYLASLSRKDRLKLIRESMDLFHHKHGGIHLVVIDGIADLIRSANDETESIAIVDELYRLAGIYNTCIICVLHFVPNGIKLRGHIGSELQRKAAGILSIEKDDNPEYSVVKALKVRDGSPLDVPMMLFGWDKAEDMHVYRGEKSKEDKEKRKTDELIAVVKEAFRNSIKLTYQELCEALMREMEIKDRTAKKYIAYMKEQRILAQDTNGNYQKGELCRT
;
A
#
# COMPACT_ATOMS: atom_id res chain seq x y z
N MET A 1 -30.33 -7.94 44.05
CA MET A 1 -30.29 -7.69 45.51
C MET A 1 -30.00 -8.99 46.23
N GLU A 2 -30.81 -10.03 46.02
CA GLU A 2 -30.61 -11.37 46.60
C GLU A 2 -29.21 -11.95 46.36
N VAL A 3 -28.65 -11.81 45.14
CA VAL A 3 -27.27 -12.22 44.85
C VAL A 3 -26.24 -11.52 45.74
N PHE A 4 -26.38 -10.21 45.96
CA PHE A 4 -25.49 -9.50 46.89
C PHE A 4 -25.71 -10.00 48.31
N SER A 5 -26.95 -10.11 48.79
CA SER A 5 -27.23 -10.64 50.13
C SER A 5 -26.70 -12.05 50.37
N PHE A 6 -26.66 -12.89 49.34
CA PHE A 6 -26.20 -14.28 49.45
C PHE A 6 -24.69 -14.40 49.52
N TYR A 7 -23.95 -13.66 48.68
CA TYR A 7 -22.49 -13.74 48.63
C TYR A 7 -21.78 -12.74 49.56
N MET A 8 -22.46 -11.71 50.06
CA MET A 8 -21.85 -10.74 50.96
C MET A 8 -21.58 -11.38 52.33
N PRO A 9 -20.33 -11.41 52.83
CA PRO A 9 -20.01 -12.04 54.10
C PRO A 9 -20.44 -11.21 55.33
N ILE A 10 -21.10 -10.07 55.11
CA ILE A 10 -21.52 -9.11 56.13
C ILE A 10 -22.94 -8.63 55.83
N ASP A 11 -23.69 -8.33 56.89
CA ASP A 11 -24.98 -7.67 56.76
C ASP A 11 -24.79 -6.23 56.30
N PHE A 12 -25.59 -5.81 55.31
CA PHE A 12 -25.56 -4.45 54.80
C PHE A 12 -26.95 -3.91 54.52
N ILE A 13 -27.07 -2.59 54.60
CA ILE A 13 -28.30 -1.85 54.28
C ILE A 13 -28.02 -1.05 53.01
N PRO A 14 -28.85 -1.16 51.95
CA PRO A 14 -28.65 -0.40 50.73
C PRO A 14 -28.50 1.12 50.99
N LYS A 15 -27.58 1.77 50.26
CA LYS A 15 -27.18 3.18 50.40
C LYS A 15 -26.51 3.56 51.72
N ARG A 16 -26.24 2.61 52.63
CA ARG A 16 -25.40 2.83 53.81
C ARG A 16 -24.02 2.28 53.56
N ASN A 17 -22.98 3.04 53.90
CA ASN A 17 -21.61 2.60 53.70
C ASN A 17 -21.21 1.52 54.71
N PHE A 18 -20.47 0.53 54.24
CA PHE A 18 -19.84 -0.56 54.98
C PHE A 18 -18.39 -0.76 54.47
N ARG A 19 -17.61 -1.59 55.15
CA ARG A 19 -16.22 -1.90 54.75
C ARG A 19 -16.22 -2.92 53.63
N ASN A 20 -15.45 -2.67 52.58
CA ASN A 20 -15.37 -3.59 51.45
C ASN A 20 -14.70 -4.92 51.87
N PRO A 21 -15.33 -6.10 51.65
CA PRO A 21 -14.73 -7.38 52.04
C PRO A 21 -13.75 -7.94 51.01
N LEU A 22 -13.58 -7.29 49.85
CA LEU A 22 -12.67 -7.75 48.79
C LEU A 22 -11.21 -7.33 49.02
N TYR A 23 -10.94 -6.51 50.04
CA TYR A 23 -9.59 -6.15 50.49
C TYR A 23 -9.62 -5.68 51.95
N GLU A 24 -8.46 -5.41 52.54
CA GLU A 24 -8.35 -4.90 53.91
C GLU A 24 -8.76 -3.42 54.00
N ASP A 25 -10.07 -3.19 54.04
CA ASP A 25 -10.65 -1.84 54.08
C ASP A 25 -10.69 -1.27 55.52
N LYS A 26 -9.99 -0.14 55.71
CA LYS A 26 -9.83 0.52 57.02
C LYS A 26 -10.98 1.49 57.34
N ARG A 27 -11.83 1.85 56.36
CA ARG A 27 -12.94 2.82 56.53
C ARG A 27 -14.20 2.30 55.85
N ALA A 28 -15.40 2.71 56.26
CA ALA A 28 -16.61 2.28 55.55
C ALA A 28 -16.73 3.03 54.22
N SER A 29 -16.15 2.48 53.13
CA SER A 29 -16.08 3.15 51.83
C SER A 29 -16.96 2.54 50.74
N CYS A 30 -17.63 1.41 50.99
CA CYS A 30 -18.44 0.72 49.99
C CYS A 30 -19.93 0.76 50.31
N ASN A 31 -20.81 0.89 49.31
CA ASN A 31 -22.25 0.67 49.48
C ASN A 31 -22.90 -0.04 48.28
N VAL A 32 -24.03 -0.68 48.53
CA VAL A 32 -24.89 -1.26 47.48
C VAL A 32 -26.09 -0.33 47.29
N TYR A 33 -26.39 0.04 46.05
CA TYR A 33 -27.51 0.92 45.72
C TYR A 33 -28.24 0.41 44.48
N PHE A 34 -29.51 0.81 44.35
CA PHE A 34 -30.27 0.56 43.13
C PHE A 34 -29.93 1.63 42.09
N ASP A 35 -29.32 1.21 40.98
CA ASP A 35 -29.03 2.08 39.85
C ASP A 35 -30.28 2.19 38.96
N THR A 36 -30.86 3.38 38.92
CA THR A 36 -32.08 3.67 38.16
C THR A 36 -31.84 3.65 36.64
N ARG A 37 -30.60 3.85 36.18
CA ARG A 37 -30.25 3.84 34.75
C ARG A 37 -30.20 2.41 34.20
N SER A 38 -29.56 1.49 34.92
CA SER A 38 -29.45 0.08 34.53
C SER A 38 -30.57 -0.81 35.08
N LYS A 39 -31.46 -0.26 35.92
CA LYS A 39 -32.53 -0.98 36.63
C LYS A 39 -32.04 -2.21 37.41
N CYS A 40 -30.83 -2.16 37.95
CA CYS A 40 -30.26 -3.24 38.76
C CYS A 40 -29.55 -2.69 40.00
N TYR A 41 -29.33 -3.56 40.99
CA TYR A 41 -28.50 -3.20 42.13
C TYR A 41 -27.03 -3.26 41.74
N ARG A 42 -26.23 -2.29 42.19
CA ARG A 42 -24.78 -2.21 41.98
C ARG A 42 -24.08 -1.93 43.31
N MET A 43 -22.84 -2.38 43.41
CA MET A 43 -21.93 -2.06 44.50
C MET A 43 -20.96 -0.97 44.02
N LYS A 44 -20.78 0.08 44.82
CA LYS A 44 -19.79 1.13 44.57
C LYS A 44 -18.91 1.32 45.78
N ASP A 45 -17.60 1.31 45.54
CA ASP A 45 -16.58 1.60 46.53
C ASP A 45 -15.94 2.96 46.25
N PHE A 46 -16.05 3.87 47.22
CA PHE A 46 -15.47 5.20 47.18
C PHE A 46 -14.00 5.21 47.61
N GLY A 47 -13.50 4.11 48.19
CA GLY A 47 -12.11 3.95 48.61
C GLY A 47 -11.22 3.45 47.49
N ASN A 48 -11.74 2.55 46.64
CA ASN A 48 -11.06 2.07 45.45
C ASN A 48 -12.07 1.72 44.35
N GLU A 49 -12.08 2.52 43.29
CA GLU A 49 -13.07 2.43 42.22
C GLU A 49 -13.03 1.09 41.46
N MET A 50 -11.87 0.39 41.48
CA MET A 50 -11.69 -0.94 40.88
C MET A 50 -12.56 -2.03 41.52
N TYR A 51 -13.07 -1.79 42.74
CA TYR A 51 -13.95 -2.72 43.45
C TYR A 51 -15.44 -2.33 43.36
N SER A 52 -15.85 -1.71 42.24
CA SER A 52 -17.23 -1.34 41.94
C SER A 52 -17.80 -2.15 40.77
N GLY A 53 -19.04 -2.64 40.88
CA GLY A 53 -19.63 -3.48 39.84
C GLY A 53 -21.09 -3.88 40.10
N ASP A 54 -21.65 -4.69 39.20
CA ASP A 54 -22.95 -5.32 39.40
C ASP A 54 -22.82 -6.62 40.21
N CYS A 55 -23.95 -7.31 40.43
CA CYS A 55 -23.95 -8.53 41.24
C CYS A 55 -23.19 -9.70 40.61
N PHE A 56 -23.07 -9.76 39.28
CA PHE A 56 -22.32 -10.83 38.62
C PHE A 56 -20.83 -10.61 38.78
N TRP A 57 -20.37 -9.37 38.58
CA TRP A 57 -19.00 -8.98 38.87
C TRP A 57 -18.64 -9.27 40.34
N PHE A 58 -19.52 -8.94 41.28
CA PHE A 58 -19.25 -9.16 42.70
C PHE A 58 -19.18 -10.65 43.07
N ALA A 59 -20.12 -11.47 42.58
CA ALA A 59 -20.10 -12.92 42.78
C ALA A 59 -18.86 -13.57 42.13
N ALA A 60 -18.38 -13.06 41.00
CA ALA A 60 -17.13 -13.50 40.39
C ALA A 60 -15.92 -13.11 41.26
N ALA A 61 -15.85 -11.85 41.69
CA ALA A 61 -14.74 -11.32 42.48
C ALA A 61 -14.55 -12.06 43.81
N ILE A 62 -15.64 -12.38 44.51
CA ILE A 62 -15.56 -13.08 45.81
C ILE A 62 -15.13 -14.55 45.68
N GLN A 63 -15.30 -15.13 44.50
CA GLN A 63 -14.90 -16.50 44.17
C GLN A 63 -13.57 -16.56 43.40
N GLY A 64 -12.90 -15.41 43.21
CA GLY A 64 -11.63 -15.33 42.48
C GLY A 64 -11.74 -15.61 40.98
N LEU A 65 -12.92 -15.39 40.38
CA LEU A 65 -13.20 -15.62 38.96
C LEU A 65 -13.17 -14.31 38.16
N ASP A 66 -12.78 -14.37 36.88
CA ASP A 66 -12.80 -13.23 35.97
C ASP A 66 -14.14 -13.16 35.23
N ILE A 67 -14.91 -12.09 35.44
CA ILE A 67 -16.25 -11.94 34.85
C ILE A 67 -16.25 -11.92 33.31
N ARG A 68 -15.18 -11.47 32.65
CA ARG A 68 -15.10 -11.41 31.17
C ARG A 68 -14.83 -12.78 30.57
N ARG A 69 -14.10 -13.65 31.28
CA ARG A 69 -13.71 -14.99 30.80
C ARG A 69 -14.66 -16.08 31.28
N ASP A 70 -15.15 -15.96 32.50
CA ASP A 70 -15.87 -17.02 33.22
C ASP A 70 -17.36 -16.72 33.45
N PHE A 71 -17.95 -15.76 32.72
CA PHE A 71 -19.35 -15.34 32.89
C PHE A 71 -20.34 -16.51 32.98
N MET A 72 -20.24 -17.49 32.06
CA MET A 72 -21.15 -18.64 32.05
C MET A 72 -20.99 -19.56 33.26
N LYS A 73 -19.78 -19.65 33.84
CA LYS A 73 -19.53 -20.41 35.07
C LYS A 73 -20.13 -19.68 36.27
N VAL A 74 -19.91 -18.36 36.36
CA VAL A 74 -20.49 -17.48 37.38
C VAL A 74 -22.01 -17.54 37.34
N LEU A 75 -22.62 -17.54 36.14
CA LEU A 75 -24.07 -17.63 35.97
C LEU A 75 -24.62 -18.98 36.41
N LYS A 76 -23.97 -20.11 36.04
CA LYS A 76 -24.35 -21.46 36.49
C LYS A 76 -24.27 -21.59 38.02
N MET A 77 -23.22 -21.04 38.61
CA MET A 77 -23.01 -21.02 40.06
C MET A 77 -24.14 -20.27 40.77
N ILE A 78 -24.45 -19.03 40.34
CA ILE A 78 -25.55 -18.24 40.93
C ILE A 78 -26.90 -18.96 40.79
N ILE A 79 -27.18 -19.59 39.65
CA ILE A 79 -28.42 -20.33 39.42
C ILE A 79 -28.56 -21.51 40.39
N ASN A 80 -27.48 -22.27 40.60
CA ASN A 80 -27.48 -23.41 41.53
C ASN A 80 -27.57 -22.95 43.00
N ASP A 81 -26.77 -21.96 43.39
CA ASP A 81 -26.65 -21.48 44.77
C ASP A 81 -27.93 -20.82 45.27
N LEU A 82 -28.62 -20.08 44.40
CA LEU A 82 -29.91 -19.44 44.70
C LEU A 82 -31.13 -20.29 44.28
N GLN A 83 -30.90 -21.53 43.80
CA GLN A 83 -31.95 -22.45 43.32
C GLN A 83 -32.92 -21.78 42.32
N LEU A 84 -32.39 -20.98 41.41
CA LEU A 84 -33.18 -20.24 40.44
C LEU A 84 -33.69 -21.17 39.34
N ASN A 85 -34.98 -21.08 39.00
CA ASN A 85 -35.57 -21.88 37.94
C ASN A 85 -35.28 -21.27 36.54
N ILE A 86 -34.00 -21.21 36.18
CA ILE A 86 -33.51 -20.60 34.92
C ILE A 86 -32.82 -21.70 34.10
N SER A 87 -33.37 -22.00 32.91
CA SER A 87 -32.75 -22.92 31.96
C SER A 87 -31.70 -22.18 31.12
N LEU A 88 -30.46 -22.68 31.09
CA LEU A 88 -29.38 -22.12 30.27
C LEU A 88 -29.26 -22.89 28.94
N PRO A 89 -29.18 -22.20 27.78
CA PRO A 89 -28.96 -22.85 26.50
C PRO A 89 -27.48 -23.21 26.33
N TYR A 90 -27.11 -24.50 26.33
CA TYR A 90 -26.39 -25.20 25.24
C TYR A 90 -25.80 -26.57 25.67
N ASN A 91 -25.94 -27.58 24.79
CA ASN A 91 -25.08 -28.77 24.65
C ASN A 91 -24.69 -28.88 23.15
N ASP A 92 -23.52 -29.48 22.90
CA ASP A 92 -22.67 -29.52 21.68
C ASP A 92 -23.24 -29.61 20.23
N TRP A 93 -22.42 -29.05 19.32
CA TRP A 93 -22.20 -29.20 17.86
C TRP A 93 -23.19 -30.01 16.96
N GLY A 94 -23.63 -29.40 15.84
CA GLY A 94 -24.03 -30.14 14.62
C GLY A 94 -25.09 -29.48 13.71
N GLU A 95 -24.73 -29.29 12.44
CA GLU A 95 -25.56 -29.18 11.20
C GLU A 95 -26.95 -28.50 11.14
N LYS A 96 -27.04 -27.55 10.18
CA LYS A 96 -28.11 -27.30 9.18
C LYS A 96 -29.53 -26.86 9.61
N SER A 97 -29.88 -25.71 9.01
CA SER A 97 -31.10 -25.41 8.23
C SER A 97 -32.42 -25.05 8.96
N LYS A 98 -32.89 -23.80 8.68
CA LYS A 98 -34.29 -23.32 8.41
C LYS A 98 -35.36 -23.67 9.47
N SER A 99 -36.30 -22.82 9.89
CA SER A 99 -37.09 -21.78 9.21
C SER A 99 -38.09 -21.16 10.21
N ASN A 100 -38.43 -19.88 9.96
CA ASN A 100 -39.75 -19.21 10.01
C ASN A 100 -40.63 -19.09 11.28
N ALA A 101 -41.16 -17.84 11.35
CA ALA A 101 -42.50 -17.40 11.73
C ALA A 101 -42.81 -17.33 13.24
N ASN A 102 -43.57 -16.38 13.79
CA ASN A 102 -44.24 -15.14 13.37
C ASN A 102 -44.81 -14.48 14.66
N ILE A 103 -44.72 -13.14 14.82
CA ILE A 103 -45.77 -12.14 15.23
C ILE A 103 -46.54 -12.37 16.58
N PRO A 104 -47.07 -11.37 17.39
CA PRO A 104 -47.33 -9.92 17.19
C PRO A 104 -46.95 -8.96 18.37
N PRO A 105 -47.23 -7.64 18.26
CA PRO A 105 -46.89 -6.59 19.24
C PRO A 105 -48.08 -5.98 20.04
N LYS A 106 -47.71 -5.12 21.03
CA LYS A 106 -48.46 -4.09 21.83
C LYS A 106 -48.96 -4.51 23.22
N PRO A 107 -49.14 -3.60 24.22
CA PRO A 107 -49.36 -2.13 24.13
C PRO A 107 -48.55 -1.24 25.12
N PRO A 108 -48.67 0.11 25.04
CA PRO A 108 -47.96 1.04 25.91
C PRO A 108 -48.71 1.29 27.21
N ILE A 109 -47.98 1.36 28.33
CA ILE A 109 -48.54 1.78 29.63
C ILE A 109 -47.92 3.12 30.02
N SER A 110 -48.77 4.14 30.02
CA SER A 110 -48.58 5.43 30.67
C SER A 110 -48.64 5.28 32.18
N VAL A 111 -47.65 5.78 32.94
CA VAL A 111 -47.89 6.17 34.35
C VAL A 111 -47.03 7.38 34.72
N ASN A 112 -47.74 8.50 34.85
CA ASN A 112 -47.62 9.61 35.78
C ASN A 112 -46.27 9.94 36.43
N ALA A 113 -45.88 11.18 36.15
CA ALA A 113 -44.98 12.00 36.93
C ALA A 113 -45.38 12.07 38.42
N SER A 114 -44.42 11.86 39.30
CA SER A 114 -44.13 12.76 40.43
C SER A 114 -42.98 12.19 41.25
N LYS A 115 -41.84 12.89 41.27
CA LYS A 115 -41.00 13.12 42.47
C LYS A 115 -39.78 14.00 42.14
N GLN A 116 -39.87 15.23 42.66
CA GLN A 116 -38.80 16.09 43.19
C GLN A 116 -37.69 16.56 42.24
N ALA A 117 -37.87 17.82 41.80
CA ALA A 117 -36.85 18.65 41.18
C ALA A 117 -35.70 18.97 42.16
N GLY A 118 -34.51 18.44 41.89
CA GLY A 118 -33.27 19.09 42.30
C GLY A 118 -33.09 20.37 41.48
N SER A 119 -32.68 21.47 42.12
CA SER A 119 -32.51 22.77 41.47
C SER A 119 -31.55 22.67 40.27
N LYS A 120 -32.06 22.79 39.05
CA LYS A 120 -31.23 22.98 37.84
C LYS A 120 -30.28 24.17 38.08
N LYS A 121 -28.97 23.98 37.88
CA LYS A 121 -28.00 25.07 37.86
C LYS A 121 -28.33 25.99 36.69
N TRP A 122 -29.08 27.06 36.96
CA TRP A 122 -29.44 28.03 35.94
C TRP A 122 -28.27 28.99 35.68
N PHE A 123 -28.22 29.52 34.46
CA PHE A 123 -27.33 30.62 34.11
C PHE A 123 -28.05 31.62 33.22
N ARG A 124 -27.60 32.88 33.23
CA ARG A 124 -28.00 33.90 32.25
C ARG A 124 -26.77 34.62 31.74
N ILE A 125 -26.72 34.85 30.44
CA ILE A 125 -25.68 35.64 29.76
C ILE A 125 -26.32 36.84 29.08
N ALA A 126 -25.67 38.00 29.15
CA ALA A 126 -25.97 39.14 28.31
C ALA A 126 -24.81 39.31 27.30
N GLU A 127 -25.10 39.08 26.03
CA GLU A 127 -24.14 39.24 24.93
C GLU A 127 -23.89 40.72 24.63
N GLN A 128 -22.70 41.02 24.12
CA GLN A 128 -22.33 42.34 23.61
C GLN A 128 -21.56 42.21 22.29
N SER A 129 -21.52 43.29 21.51
CA SER A 129 -20.61 43.38 20.37
C SER A 129 -19.15 43.36 20.85
N TYR A 130 -18.28 42.76 20.05
CA TYR A 130 -16.84 42.77 20.32
C TYR A 130 -16.31 44.21 20.31
N LYS A 131 -15.52 44.54 21.34
CA LYS A 131 -14.78 45.81 21.41
C LYS A 131 -13.43 45.69 20.67
N ASP A 132 -12.87 46.80 20.20
CA ASP A 132 -11.61 46.78 19.45
C ASP A 132 -10.43 46.19 20.24
N ASN A 133 -10.38 46.43 21.55
CA ASN A 133 -9.38 45.84 22.45
C ASN A 133 -9.56 44.32 22.60
N GLU A 134 -10.79 43.81 22.56
CA GLU A 134 -11.10 42.38 22.59
C GLU A 134 -10.69 41.70 21.28
N LEU A 135 -10.94 42.34 20.13
CA LEU A 135 -10.46 41.85 18.84
C LEU A 135 -8.94 41.88 18.77
N GLY A 136 -8.31 42.93 19.30
CA GLY A 136 -6.86 43.04 19.41
C GLY A 136 -6.25 41.95 20.30
N PHE A 137 -6.95 41.48 21.33
CA PHE A 137 -6.53 40.32 22.13
C PHE A 137 -6.49 39.03 21.31
N TRP A 138 -7.57 38.71 20.59
CA TRP A 138 -7.65 37.50 19.76
C TRP A 138 -6.69 37.52 18.57
N ALA A 139 -6.51 38.69 17.94
CA ALA A 139 -5.64 38.87 16.79
C ALA A 139 -4.17 38.54 17.07
N ARG A 140 -3.71 38.69 18.33
CA ARG A 140 -2.35 38.29 18.74
C ARG A 140 -2.07 36.80 18.53
N TYR A 141 -3.10 35.98 18.59
CA TYR A 141 -3.02 34.53 18.40
C TYR A 141 -3.42 34.11 16.98
N GLY A 142 -3.49 35.07 16.04
CA GLY A 142 -3.98 34.86 14.67
C GLY A 142 -5.51 34.73 14.56
N ILE A 143 -6.25 34.85 15.67
CA ILE A 143 -7.70 34.57 15.70
C ILE A 143 -8.48 35.81 15.24
N GLY A 144 -9.03 35.73 14.03
CA GLY A 144 -9.89 36.75 13.46
C GLY A 144 -11.38 36.58 13.77
N THR A 145 -12.17 37.60 13.41
CA THR A 145 -13.64 37.60 13.58
C THR A 145 -14.34 36.43 12.90
N LYS A 146 -13.85 36.02 11.71
CA LYS A 146 -14.38 34.85 10.98
C LYS A 146 -14.26 33.56 11.81
N THR A 147 -13.12 33.36 12.48
CA THR A 147 -12.89 32.18 13.34
C THR A 147 -13.80 32.24 14.56
N LEU A 148 -13.88 33.39 15.23
CA LEU A 148 -14.78 33.57 16.39
C LEU A 148 -16.25 33.29 16.04
N GLN A 149 -16.71 33.78 14.89
CA GLN A 149 -18.06 33.51 14.37
C GLN A 149 -18.28 32.01 14.06
N ARG A 150 -17.33 31.39 13.34
CA ARG A 150 -17.40 29.96 12.97
C ARG A 150 -17.52 29.04 14.18
N PHE A 151 -16.84 29.37 15.27
CA PHE A 151 -16.85 28.62 16.52
C PHE A 151 -17.85 29.16 17.55
N GLN A 152 -18.70 30.12 17.17
CA GLN A 152 -19.73 30.72 18.01
C GLN A 152 -19.20 31.27 19.35
N VAL A 153 -17.98 31.78 19.35
CA VAL A 153 -17.40 32.47 20.51
C VAL A 153 -18.06 33.84 20.61
N LYS A 154 -18.53 34.19 21.81
CA LYS A 154 -19.29 35.43 22.04
C LYS A 154 -18.62 36.31 23.08
N SER A 155 -18.59 37.62 22.86
CA SER A 155 -18.29 38.59 23.92
C SER A 155 -19.52 38.79 24.79
N ILE A 156 -19.36 38.76 26.11
CA ILE A 156 -20.48 38.90 27.06
C ILE A 156 -20.26 40.08 28.01
N ALA A 157 -21.30 40.89 28.22
CA ALA A 157 -21.30 42.00 29.16
C ALA A 157 -21.57 41.55 30.60
N ARG A 158 -22.37 40.48 30.77
CA ARG A 158 -22.82 40.00 32.07
C ARG A 158 -23.01 38.49 32.09
N PHE A 159 -22.60 37.85 33.19
CA PHE A 159 -22.84 36.45 33.49
C PHE A 159 -23.48 36.31 34.88
N GLU A 160 -24.58 35.57 34.97
CA GLU A 160 -25.29 35.27 36.21
C GLU A 160 -25.39 33.76 36.39
N SER A 161 -25.04 33.26 37.57
CA SER A 161 -25.22 31.85 37.90
C SER A 161 -25.28 31.64 39.42
N VAL A 162 -25.36 30.39 39.83
CA VAL A 162 -25.42 29.97 41.23
C VAL A 162 -24.10 29.32 41.61
N SER A 163 -23.49 29.78 42.70
CA SER A 163 -22.28 29.19 43.25
C SER A 163 -22.52 27.78 43.79
N ASN A 164 -21.44 27.05 44.08
CA ASN A 164 -21.54 25.72 44.70
C ASN A 164 -22.22 25.73 46.08
N GLN A 165 -22.35 26.92 46.70
CA GLN A 165 -23.05 27.13 47.97
C GLN A 165 -24.53 27.53 47.78
N GLY A 166 -25.06 27.49 46.56
CA GLY A 166 -26.46 27.85 46.29
C GLY A 166 -26.73 29.36 46.21
N LYS A 167 -25.71 30.21 46.37
CA LYS A 167 -25.86 31.68 46.29
C LYS A 167 -25.74 32.16 44.85
N ALA A 168 -26.75 32.91 44.38
CA ALA A 168 -26.71 33.58 43.09
C ALA A 168 -25.62 34.67 43.08
N TYR A 169 -24.88 34.78 41.98
CA TYR A 169 -23.86 35.80 41.76
C TYR A 169 -23.94 36.33 40.33
N THR A 170 -23.47 37.55 40.16
CA THR A 170 -23.42 38.26 38.88
C THR A 170 -22.01 38.80 38.66
N ILE A 171 -21.47 38.63 37.46
CA ILE A 171 -20.18 39.16 37.05
C ILE A 171 -20.38 40.02 35.82
N HIS A 172 -19.71 41.18 35.80
CA HIS A 172 -19.75 42.14 34.72
C HIS A 172 -18.39 42.20 34.01
N SER A 173 -18.45 42.40 32.70
CA SER A 173 -17.28 42.58 31.84
C SER A 173 -16.83 44.03 31.90
N SER A 174 -15.51 44.26 31.92
CA SER A 174 -14.91 45.59 31.87
C SER A 174 -13.87 45.66 30.75
N SER A 175 -13.31 46.85 30.49
CA SER A 175 -12.19 47.00 29.55
C SER A 175 -10.92 46.29 30.02
N GLU A 176 -10.74 46.15 31.34
CA GLU A 176 -9.58 45.51 31.97
C GLU A 176 -9.77 43.99 32.14
N GLU A 177 -11.01 43.55 32.37
CA GLU A 177 -11.39 42.14 32.48
C GLU A 177 -12.51 41.82 31.48
N PRO A 178 -12.18 41.63 30.19
CA PRO A 178 -13.14 41.20 29.20
C PRO A 178 -13.61 39.77 29.49
N MET A 179 -14.81 39.45 29.04
CA MET A 179 -15.40 38.13 29.23
C MET A 179 -15.87 37.55 27.89
N PHE A 180 -15.44 36.32 27.63
CA PHE A 180 -15.82 35.56 26.45
C PHE A 180 -16.60 34.31 26.85
N CYS A 181 -17.50 33.88 26.00
CA CYS A 181 -18.34 32.71 26.22
C CYS A 181 -18.13 31.71 25.08
N TYR A 182 -17.74 30.50 25.45
CA TYR A 182 -17.92 29.31 24.60
C TYR A 182 -19.32 28.78 24.90
N ALA A 183 -20.23 28.89 23.94
CA ALA A 183 -21.61 28.47 24.09
C ALA A 183 -21.81 27.04 23.55
N MET A 184 -22.51 26.20 24.31
CA MET A 184 -22.93 24.86 23.90
C MET A 184 -24.43 24.68 24.19
N SER A 185 -25.02 23.58 23.71
CA SER A 185 -26.48 23.34 23.76
C SER A 185 -27.12 23.59 25.14
N ASN A 186 -26.57 23.04 26.23
CA ASN A 186 -27.12 23.18 27.59
C ASN A 186 -26.13 23.72 28.64
N PHE A 187 -24.95 24.17 28.20
CA PHE A 187 -23.83 24.52 29.07
C PHE A 187 -23.00 25.67 28.47
N VAL A 188 -22.41 26.52 29.32
CA VAL A 188 -21.53 27.62 28.90
C VAL A 188 -20.24 27.63 29.71
N LYS A 189 -19.11 27.80 29.01
CA LYS A 189 -17.80 28.05 29.62
C LYS A 189 -17.43 29.52 29.38
N VAL A 190 -17.36 30.27 30.47
CA VAL A 190 -16.96 31.68 30.43
C VAL A 190 -15.45 31.77 30.66
N TYR A 191 -14.76 32.44 29.75
CA TYR A 191 -13.33 32.71 29.78
C TYR A 191 -13.06 34.18 30.09
N ARG A 192 -12.24 34.42 31.11
CA ARG A 192 -11.83 35.73 31.61
C ARG A 192 -10.30 35.82 31.62
N PRO A 193 -9.64 36.18 30.50
CA PRO A 193 -8.20 36.02 30.32
C PRO A 193 -7.33 36.68 31.40
N PHE A 194 -7.75 37.84 31.90
CA PHE A 194 -7.00 38.68 32.85
C PHE A 194 -7.47 38.58 34.31
N SER A 195 -8.52 37.80 34.60
CA SER A 195 -9.06 37.62 35.95
C SER A 195 -8.34 36.49 36.70
N LYS A 196 -8.27 36.59 38.04
CA LYS A 196 -7.79 35.48 38.90
C LYS A 196 -8.65 34.22 38.72
N MET A 197 -9.96 34.38 38.61
CA MET A 197 -10.89 33.31 38.21
C MET A 197 -11.03 33.33 36.69
N ARG A 198 -10.16 32.58 36.00
CA ARG A 198 -10.06 32.58 34.54
C ARG A 198 -11.20 31.85 33.83
N PHE A 199 -11.78 30.84 34.46
CA PHE A 199 -12.84 30.01 33.88
C PHE A 199 -14.02 29.86 34.83
N LEU A 200 -15.22 30.01 34.31
CA LEU A 200 -16.48 29.78 35.02
C LEU A 200 -17.41 28.93 34.16
N TYR A 201 -18.28 28.17 34.84
CA TYR A 201 -19.12 27.15 34.24
C TYR A 201 -20.58 27.47 34.62
N GLY A 202 -21.46 27.55 33.63
CA GLY A 202 -22.91 27.74 33.82
C GLY A 202 -23.70 26.62 33.16
N GLY A 203 -24.69 26.07 33.85
CA GLY A 203 -25.48 24.93 33.36
C GLY A 203 -24.98 23.56 33.85
N GLU A 204 -25.45 22.50 33.19
CA GLU A 204 -25.04 21.11 33.49
C GLU A 204 -23.92 20.69 32.52
N LYS A 205 -22.72 20.44 33.07
CA LYS A 205 -21.56 20.01 32.28
C LYS A 205 -21.85 18.65 31.64
N VAL A 206 -21.72 18.57 30.32
CA VAL A 206 -21.83 17.31 29.57
C VAL A 206 -20.48 16.59 29.64
N GLU A 207 -20.50 15.28 29.93
CA GLU A 207 -19.28 14.46 30.04
C GLU A 207 -18.54 14.32 28.69
N ASP A 208 -19.29 14.29 27.58
CA ASP A 208 -18.76 14.11 26.22
C ASP A 208 -18.45 15.44 25.49
N TYR A 209 -17.97 16.47 26.21
CA TYR A 209 -17.69 17.76 25.58
C TYR A 209 -16.45 17.69 24.67
N VAL A 210 -16.64 18.02 23.38
CA VAL A 210 -15.57 18.17 22.39
C VAL A 210 -15.70 19.48 21.64
N PHE A 211 -14.82 20.44 21.94
CA PHE A 211 -14.81 21.71 21.23
C PHE A 211 -14.23 21.56 19.83
N GLY A 212 -14.81 22.24 18.84
CA GLY A 212 -14.33 22.23 17.46
C GLY A 212 -14.79 21.05 16.60
N PHE A 213 -15.46 20.05 17.20
CA PHE A 213 -15.85 18.83 16.49
C PHE A 213 -16.82 19.10 15.32
N GLU A 214 -17.78 20.01 15.50
CA GLU A 214 -18.73 20.42 14.46
C GLU A 214 -18.08 21.21 13.32
N GLN A 215 -16.92 21.82 13.57
CA GLN A 215 -16.18 22.62 12.59
C GLN A 215 -15.24 21.76 11.73
N LEU A 216 -15.06 20.48 12.06
CA LEU A 216 -14.18 19.56 11.33
C LEU A 216 -14.76 19.21 9.95
N PRO A 217 -13.92 19.11 8.90
CA PRO A 217 -14.34 18.62 7.59
C PRO A 217 -14.70 17.11 7.64
N ASN A 218 -15.39 16.63 6.60
CA ASN A 218 -15.72 15.19 6.47
C ASN A 218 -14.45 14.33 6.37
N LYS A 219 -13.40 14.83 5.73
CA LYS A 219 -12.07 14.20 5.65
C LYS A 219 -10.97 15.24 5.74
N GLY A 220 -9.83 14.86 6.28
CA GLY A 220 -8.62 15.69 6.32
C GLY A 220 -7.36 14.86 6.46
N ASP A 221 -6.20 15.49 6.34
CA ASP A 221 -4.91 14.82 6.53
C ASP A 221 -4.56 14.70 8.02
N ILE A 222 -4.47 15.85 8.69
CA ILE A 222 -4.07 15.96 10.10
C ILE A 222 -5.19 16.57 10.93
N LEU A 223 -5.40 16.00 12.11
CA LEU A 223 -6.20 16.55 13.20
C LEU A 223 -5.35 16.68 14.47
N PHE A 224 -5.36 17.87 15.06
CA PHE A 224 -4.76 18.12 16.36
C PHE A 224 -5.77 17.95 17.50
N ILE A 225 -5.32 17.37 18.61
CA ILE A 225 -6.05 17.38 19.89
C ILE A 225 -5.23 18.23 20.85
N THR A 226 -5.83 19.30 21.34
CA THR A 226 -5.17 20.31 22.19
C THR A 226 -5.75 20.32 23.61
N GLY A 227 -5.10 21.02 24.52
CA GLY A 227 -5.55 21.17 25.91
C GLY A 227 -6.74 22.12 26.09
N GLY A 228 -6.90 23.15 25.24
CA GLY A 228 -7.88 24.22 25.45
C GLY A 228 -8.53 24.79 24.19
N GLU A 229 -9.64 25.50 24.37
CA GLU A 229 -10.43 26.05 23.26
C GLU A 229 -9.69 27.17 22.49
N LYS A 230 -8.85 27.95 23.18
CA LYS A 230 -8.02 29.01 22.56
C LYS A 230 -7.09 28.40 21.49
N ASP A 231 -6.50 27.26 21.79
CA ASP A 231 -5.55 26.55 20.92
C ASP A 231 -6.23 25.99 19.67
N VAL A 232 -7.44 25.43 19.85
CA VAL A 232 -8.28 25.02 18.72
C VAL A 232 -8.59 26.20 17.80
N LEU A 233 -8.94 27.35 18.35
CA LEU A 233 -9.22 28.56 17.57
C LEU A 233 -7.97 29.04 16.83
N SER A 234 -6.82 29.06 17.49
CA SER A 234 -5.56 29.50 16.89
C SER A 234 -5.16 28.58 15.74
N LEU A 235 -5.11 27.27 15.95
CA LEU A 235 -4.87 26.28 14.89
C LEU A 235 -5.85 26.41 13.73
N SER A 236 -7.15 26.58 14.02
CA SER A 236 -8.16 26.73 12.97
C SER A 236 -8.00 28.02 12.16
N ALA A 237 -7.59 29.11 12.81
CA ALA A 237 -7.26 30.36 12.13
C ALA A 237 -6.03 30.23 11.22
N HIS A 238 -5.09 29.35 11.59
CA HIS A 238 -3.91 28.97 10.80
C HIS A 238 -4.13 27.75 9.88
N HIS A 239 -5.39 27.46 9.52
CA HIS A 239 -5.78 26.44 8.54
C HIS A 239 -5.52 24.98 8.94
N PHE A 240 -5.38 24.71 10.24
CA PHE A 240 -5.31 23.35 10.77
C PHE A 240 -6.63 22.89 11.38
N ASN A 241 -6.89 21.59 11.33
CA ASN A 241 -8.04 20.99 12.01
C ASN A 241 -7.65 20.69 13.45
N ALA A 242 -8.50 21.09 14.40
CA ALA A 242 -8.22 20.89 15.82
C ALA A 242 -9.50 20.68 16.64
N ILE A 243 -9.36 19.94 17.73
CA ILE A 243 -10.38 19.78 18.78
C ILE A 243 -9.76 19.80 20.18
N CYS A 244 -10.58 19.92 21.22
CA CYS A 244 -10.15 19.69 22.61
C CYS A 244 -11.26 19.07 23.47
N PHE A 245 -10.87 18.38 24.54
CA PHE A 245 -11.77 17.71 25.51
C PHE A 245 -11.84 18.48 26.85
N ASN A 246 -11.84 19.81 26.81
CA ASN A 246 -11.81 20.74 27.97
C ASN A 246 -10.49 20.87 28.75
N SER A 247 -9.70 19.80 28.88
CA SER A 247 -8.34 19.84 29.43
C SER A 247 -7.50 18.66 28.95
N GLU A 248 -6.18 18.74 29.08
CA GLU A 248 -5.23 17.67 28.73
C GLU A 248 -5.42 16.40 29.57
N THR A 249 -5.86 16.60 30.81
CA THR A 249 -6.20 15.55 31.78
C THR A 249 -7.54 14.88 31.49
N ALA A 250 -8.33 15.39 30.54
CA ALA A 250 -9.61 14.79 30.20
C ALA A 250 -9.40 13.45 29.50
N GLN A 251 -10.20 12.45 29.86
CA GLN A 251 -10.15 11.17 29.18
C GLN A 251 -10.72 11.32 27.78
N ILE A 252 -9.98 10.86 26.78
CA ILE A 252 -10.41 10.84 25.38
C ILE A 252 -11.21 9.54 25.16
N PRO A 253 -12.51 9.61 24.82
CA PRO A 253 -13.29 8.41 24.55
C PRO A 253 -12.81 7.69 23.29
N GLU A 254 -12.57 6.38 23.39
CA GLU A 254 -12.11 5.53 22.29
C GLU A 254 -13.04 5.61 21.06
N SER A 255 -14.36 5.62 21.28
CA SER A 255 -15.36 5.72 20.21
C SER A 255 -15.22 6.99 19.36
N ILE A 256 -14.75 8.09 19.96
CA ILE A 256 -14.51 9.34 19.25
C ILE A 256 -13.23 9.24 18.43
N ILE A 257 -12.16 8.67 18.99
CA ILE A 257 -10.90 8.46 18.25
C ILE A 257 -11.08 7.52 17.07
N GLU A 258 -11.82 6.42 17.24
CA GLU A 258 -12.19 5.52 16.15
C GLU A 258 -12.90 6.25 15.01
N SER A 259 -13.88 7.09 15.35
CA SER A 259 -14.58 7.91 14.36
C SER A 259 -13.64 8.89 13.64
N LEU A 260 -12.71 9.50 14.37
CA LEU A 260 -11.76 10.46 13.81
C LEU A 260 -10.72 9.80 12.92
N LEU A 261 -10.27 8.57 13.22
CA LEU A 261 -9.35 7.81 12.37
C LEU A 261 -9.95 7.44 11.02
N LEU A 262 -11.29 7.33 10.92
CA LEU A 262 -11.98 7.15 9.64
C LEU A 262 -11.99 8.43 8.80
N ARG A 263 -11.78 9.59 9.41
CA ARG A 263 -11.86 10.92 8.80
C ARG A 263 -10.48 11.53 8.54
N PHE A 264 -9.50 11.23 9.38
CA PHE A 264 -8.17 11.82 9.37
C PHE A 264 -7.08 10.77 9.31
N ARG A 265 -6.04 11.02 8.50
CA ARG A 265 -4.90 10.12 8.35
C ARG A 265 -4.02 10.10 9.61
N HIS A 266 -3.83 11.27 10.22
CA HIS A 266 -3.01 11.44 11.41
C HIS A 266 -3.78 12.20 12.47
N ILE A 267 -3.82 11.64 13.68
CA ILE A 267 -4.29 12.31 14.90
C ILE A 267 -3.08 12.60 15.76
N ILE A 268 -2.91 13.86 16.16
CA ILE A 268 -1.72 14.34 16.85
C ILE A 268 -2.14 15.06 18.13
N LEU A 269 -1.65 14.60 19.28
CA LEU A 269 -1.74 15.33 20.53
C LEU A 269 -0.75 16.50 20.50
N LEU A 270 -1.26 17.70 20.75
CA LEU A 270 -0.51 18.95 20.79
C LEU A 270 -0.89 19.70 22.08
N TYR A 271 -0.37 19.18 23.19
CA TYR A 271 -0.57 19.73 24.53
C TYR A 271 0.53 20.73 24.89
N ASP A 272 0.34 21.40 26.01
CA ASP A 272 1.25 22.38 26.58
C ASP A 272 2.63 21.75 26.79
N THR A 273 3.68 22.53 26.57
CA THR A 273 5.07 22.09 26.79
C THR A 273 5.52 22.23 28.25
N ASP A 274 4.58 22.43 29.17
CA ASP A 274 4.85 22.40 30.61
C ASP A 274 4.85 20.94 31.13
N GLU A 275 5.31 20.75 32.37
CA GLU A 275 5.45 19.41 32.97
C GLU A 275 4.13 18.60 32.95
N THR A 276 2.99 19.27 33.09
CA THR A 276 1.69 18.59 33.09
C THR A 276 1.30 18.17 31.67
N GLY A 277 1.42 19.07 30.70
CA GLY A 277 1.05 18.78 29.31
C GLY A 277 1.91 17.68 28.68
N LEU A 278 3.23 17.67 28.94
CA LEU A 278 4.12 16.60 28.48
C LEU A 278 3.74 15.24 29.07
N ARG A 279 3.52 15.18 30.39
CA ARG A 279 3.14 13.94 31.08
C ARG A 279 1.80 13.41 30.60
N GLU A 280 0.80 14.28 30.42
CA GLU A 280 -0.51 13.85 29.91
C GLU A 280 -0.46 13.45 28.43
N ALA A 281 0.37 14.11 27.60
CA ALA A 281 0.55 13.72 26.20
C ALA A 281 1.12 12.30 26.09
N GLU A 282 2.16 11.98 26.87
CA GLU A 282 2.73 10.64 26.93
C GLU A 282 1.71 9.60 27.44
N ARG A 283 1.05 9.90 28.56
CA ARG A 283 0.05 9.00 29.15
C ARG A 283 -1.10 8.69 28.18
N GLN A 284 -1.62 9.70 27.48
CA GLN A 284 -2.72 9.52 26.53
C GLN A 284 -2.27 8.79 25.27
N ALA A 285 -1.05 9.07 24.77
CA ALA A 285 -0.49 8.34 23.64
C ALA A 285 -0.28 6.85 23.96
N GLU A 286 0.11 6.52 25.19
CA GLU A 286 0.24 5.13 25.64
C GLU A 286 -1.13 4.44 25.71
N VAL A 287 -2.12 5.08 26.34
CA VAL A 287 -3.51 4.57 26.42
C VAL A 287 -4.12 4.36 25.03
N LEU A 288 -3.82 5.26 24.08
CA LEU A 288 -4.35 5.22 22.72
C LEU A 288 -3.39 4.59 21.70
N SER A 289 -2.40 3.83 22.17
CA SER A 289 -1.36 3.23 21.30
C SER A 289 -1.94 2.34 20.20
N ALA A 290 -3.02 1.62 20.47
CA ALA A 290 -3.76 0.81 19.48
C ALA A 290 -4.28 1.62 18.29
N TYR A 291 -4.52 2.91 18.50
CA TYR A 291 -5.04 3.86 17.52
C TYR A 291 -3.94 4.65 16.81
N LYS A 292 -2.66 4.40 17.12
CA LYS A 292 -1.49 5.07 16.51
C LYS A 292 -1.57 6.61 16.60
N VAL A 293 -2.13 7.11 17.69
CA VAL A 293 -2.14 8.55 17.98
C VAL A 293 -0.70 9.00 18.19
N LEU A 294 -0.33 10.11 17.55
CA LEU A 294 1.01 10.68 17.61
C LEU A 294 1.05 11.83 18.61
N THR A 295 2.25 12.20 19.06
CA THR A 295 2.49 13.39 19.87
C THR A 295 3.40 14.35 19.13
N LEU A 296 3.12 15.64 19.20
CA LEU A 296 3.99 16.69 18.70
C LEU A 296 4.31 17.65 19.84
N THR A 297 5.60 17.81 20.14
CA THR A 297 6.08 18.79 21.13
C THR A 297 6.57 20.04 20.41
N LEU A 298 6.06 21.20 20.82
CA LEU A 298 6.51 22.48 20.28
C LEU A 298 7.87 22.87 20.88
N PRO A 299 8.73 23.58 20.13
CA PRO A 299 10.02 24.06 20.63
C PRO A 299 9.84 25.33 21.49
N LEU A 300 9.09 25.21 22.59
CA LEU A 300 8.75 26.29 23.52
C LEU A 300 9.39 26.06 24.89
N GLN A 301 9.59 27.14 25.65
CA GLN A 301 10.19 27.08 27.00
C GLN A 301 9.32 26.38 28.07
N GLY A 302 8.01 26.24 27.87
CA GLY A 302 7.10 25.63 28.86
C GLY A 302 6.76 26.53 30.04
N ILE A 303 6.95 27.85 29.89
CA ILE A 303 6.61 28.85 30.92
C ILE A 303 5.22 29.45 30.65
N LYS A 304 4.64 30.14 31.63
CA LYS A 304 3.26 30.66 31.56
C LYS A 304 2.96 31.57 30.33
N SER A 305 3.98 32.22 29.78
CA SER A 305 3.88 33.08 28.60
C SER A 305 4.26 32.39 27.28
N GLU A 306 4.73 31.15 27.36
CA GLU A 306 5.30 30.41 26.24
C GLU A 306 5.18 28.90 26.52
N LYS A 307 4.00 28.34 26.29
CA LYS A 307 3.80 26.89 26.49
C LYS A 307 2.80 26.23 25.54
N ASP A 308 1.87 26.98 24.98
CA ASP A 308 0.80 26.43 24.13
C ASP A 308 0.95 26.87 22.67
N ILE A 309 0.19 26.24 21.77
CA ILE A 309 0.24 26.56 20.33
C ILE A 309 -0.24 27.99 20.03
N SER A 310 -1.12 28.54 20.85
CA SER A 310 -1.51 29.93 20.70
C SER A 310 -0.32 30.85 21.00
N ASP A 311 0.45 30.58 22.06
CA ASP A 311 1.66 31.32 22.40
C ASP A 311 2.73 31.17 21.30
N TYR A 312 2.88 29.98 20.71
CA TYR A 312 3.77 29.74 19.55
C TYR A 312 3.46 30.72 18.40
N PHE A 313 2.19 30.85 18.00
CA PHE A 313 1.80 31.81 16.96
C PHE A 313 1.93 33.26 17.43
N ALA A 314 1.68 33.56 18.71
CA ALA A 314 1.84 34.91 19.26
C ALA A 314 3.29 35.39 19.29
N LEU A 315 4.26 34.47 19.36
CA LEU A 315 5.70 34.76 19.23
C LEU A 315 6.15 35.03 17.79
N GLY A 316 5.25 34.94 16.81
CA GLY A 316 5.52 35.26 15.40
C GLY A 316 5.85 34.06 14.53
N HIS A 317 5.82 32.84 15.08
CA HIS A 317 5.90 31.62 14.27
C HIS A 317 4.69 31.51 13.34
N ASN A 318 4.86 30.80 12.22
CA ASN A 318 3.85 30.70 11.17
C ASN A 318 3.49 29.25 10.81
N GLU A 319 2.50 29.10 9.93
CA GLU A 319 2.01 27.82 9.43
C GLU A 319 3.13 26.96 8.81
N LYS A 320 4.04 27.57 8.05
CA LYS A 320 5.13 26.85 7.36
C LYS A 320 6.09 26.23 8.36
N GLU A 321 6.39 26.93 9.44
CA GLU A 321 7.25 26.41 10.50
C GLU A 321 6.59 25.24 11.24
N LEU A 322 5.30 25.33 11.57
CA LEU A 322 4.56 24.20 12.15
C LEU A 322 4.50 22.99 11.20
N ARG A 323 4.32 23.22 9.89
CA ARG A 323 4.43 22.17 8.86
C ARG A 323 5.84 21.57 8.79
N GLY A 324 6.88 22.36 9.05
CA GLY A 324 8.26 21.89 9.16
C GLY A 324 8.46 20.93 10.33
N LEU A 325 7.86 21.23 11.49
CA LEU A 325 7.86 20.32 12.65
C LEU A 325 7.14 19.01 12.33
N LEU A 326 5.96 19.08 11.68
CA LEU A 326 5.23 17.90 11.22
C LEU A 326 6.04 17.07 10.23
N SER A 327 6.70 17.72 9.26
CA SER A 327 7.55 17.04 8.27
C SER A 327 8.71 16.31 8.94
N THR A 328 9.33 16.92 9.95
CA THR A 328 10.41 16.31 10.72
C THR A 328 9.91 15.07 11.49
N MET A 329 8.78 15.20 12.19
CA MET A 329 8.15 14.09 12.92
C MET A 329 7.77 12.94 11.97
N LEU A 330 7.12 13.23 10.84
CA LEU A 330 6.74 12.22 9.85
C LEU A 330 7.97 11.58 9.19
N SER A 331 9.04 12.34 8.96
CA SER A 331 10.30 11.81 8.42
C SER A 331 10.93 10.79 9.36
N GLN A 332 10.87 11.02 10.67
CA GLN A 332 11.32 10.05 11.68
C GLN A 332 10.49 8.77 11.62
N ILE A 333 9.16 8.89 11.52
CA ILE A 333 8.25 7.74 11.39
C ILE A 333 8.52 6.94 10.10
N TYR A 334 8.82 7.62 8.99
CA TYR A 334 9.02 7.02 7.68
C TYR A 334 10.50 6.85 7.28
N THR A 335 11.43 6.83 8.25
CA THR A 335 12.88 6.80 8.00
C THR A 335 13.27 5.67 7.04
N GLN A 336 12.81 4.45 7.29
CA GLN A 336 13.13 3.29 6.44
C GLN A 336 12.61 3.47 5.00
N THR A 337 11.39 3.99 4.84
CA THR A 337 10.81 4.26 3.52
C THR A 337 11.61 5.32 2.77
N ILE A 338 12.00 6.41 3.43
CA ILE A 338 12.80 7.49 2.82
C ILE A 338 14.18 6.96 2.39
N MET A 339 14.80 6.10 3.20
CA MET A 339 16.07 5.46 2.84
C MET A 339 15.95 4.59 1.58
N MET A 340 14.87 3.79 1.48
CA MET A 340 14.61 3.01 0.27
C MET A 340 14.36 3.90 -0.95
N LEU A 341 13.56 4.96 -0.81
CA LEU A 341 13.28 5.88 -1.92
C LEU A 341 14.55 6.54 -2.46
N ARG A 342 15.46 6.97 -1.57
CA ARG A 342 16.77 7.54 -1.98
C ARG A 342 17.61 6.54 -2.77
N SER A 343 17.52 5.23 -2.48
CA SER A 343 18.22 4.21 -3.26
C SER A 343 17.62 3.92 -4.64
N CYS A 344 16.37 4.35 -4.86
CA CYS A 344 15.66 4.18 -6.13
C CYS A 344 15.68 5.44 -7.00
N GLU A 345 16.12 6.58 -6.46
CA GLU A 345 16.16 7.85 -7.16
C GLU A 345 17.34 7.85 -8.13
N ILE A 346 17.06 8.14 -9.41
CA ILE A 346 18.09 8.21 -10.45
C ILE A 346 18.84 9.52 -10.31
N ASP A 347 20.15 9.42 -10.10
CA ASP A 347 21.05 10.57 -10.19
C ASP A 347 21.27 10.93 -11.67
N TYR A 348 20.66 12.04 -12.10
CA TYR A 348 20.77 12.49 -13.48
C TYR A 348 22.20 12.89 -13.85
N ASP A 349 22.95 13.46 -12.90
CA ASP A 349 24.31 13.94 -13.14
C ASP A 349 25.33 12.78 -13.10
N ASN A 350 24.92 11.61 -12.61
CA ASN A 350 25.70 10.37 -12.61
C ASN A 350 24.89 9.21 -13.22
N PRO A 351 24.70 9.20 -14.56
CA PRO A 351 23.89 8.18 -15.22
C PRO A 351 24.50 6.78 -15.09
N PRO A 352 23.68 5.72 -15.01
CA PRO A 352 24.19 4.35 -14.95
C PRO A 352 24.89 3.94 -16.25
N ASP A 353 25.77 2.94 -16.15
CA ASP A 353 26.41 2.33 -17.32
C ASP A 353 25.35 1.74 -18.27
N ALA A 354 25.52 1.96 -19.58
CA ALA A 354 24.63 1.37 -20.57
C ALA A 354 24.79 -0.16 -20.60
N SER A 355 23.67 -0.89 -20.55
CA SER A 355 23.67 -2.35 -20.63
C SER A 355 24.35 -2.82 -21.92
N LYS A 356 25.37 -3.68 -21.80
CA LYS A 356 26.15 -4.15 -22.94
C LYS A 356 25.38 -5.21 -23.71
N SER A 357 25.54 -5.22 -25.04
CA SER A 357 24.94 -6.25 -25.88
C SER A 357 25.74 -7.56 -25.82
N VAL A 358 25.03 -8.67 -25.61
CA VAL A 358 25.60 -10.03 -25.59
C VAL A 358 25.30 -10.75 -26.91
N VAL A 359 24.12 -10.50 -27.48
CA VAL A 359 23.67 -11.07 -28.75
C VAL A 359 23.20 -9.93 -29.64
N THR A 360 23.80 -9.79 -30.82
CA THR A 360 23.45 -8.75 -31.81
C THR A 360 23.36 -9.34 -33.22
N VAL A 361 22.66 -8.64 -34.11
CA VAL A 361 22.69 -8.91 -35.56
C VAL A 361 22.72 -7.59 -36.28
N ASN A 362 23.74 -7.34 -37.11
CA ASN A 362 23.90 -6.10 -37.86
C ASN A 362 23.80 -4.85 -36.96
N GLY A 363 24.35 -4.92 -35.75
CA GLY A 363 24.29 -3.85 -34.75
C GLY A 363 22.97 -3.68 -34.00
N VAL A 364 21.92 -4.48 -34.30
CA VAL A 364 20.67 -4.49 -33.54
C VAL A 364 20.83 -5.36 -32.28
N PRO A 365 20.67 -4.83 -31.06
CA PRO A 365 20.78 -5.61 -29.83
C PRO A 365 19.55 -6.50 -29.62
N LEU A 366 19.76 -7.82 -29.63
CA LEU A 366 18.72 -8.82 -29.38
C LEU A 366 18.70 -9.24 -27.91
N GLY A 367 19.89 -9.44 -27.33
CA GLY A 367 20.08 -9.76 -25.92
C GLY A 367 21.12 -8.82 -25.31
N THR A 368 20.72 -8.09 -24.28
CA THR A 368 21.59 -7.19 -23.50
C THR A 368 21.69 -7.69 -22.08
N GLN A 369 22.74 -7.26 -21.37
CA GLN A 369 22.78 -7.43 -19.92
C GLN A 369 21.57 -6.77 -19.26
N ASP A 370 21.23 -7.21 -18.05
CA ASP A 370 20.06 -6.78 -17.27
C ASP A 370 18.70 -7.11 -17.90
N ASN A 371 18.67 -7.94 -18.96
CA ASN A 371 17.47 -8.18 -19.73
C ASN A 371 17.26 -9.65 -20.11
N LEU A 372 16.02 -9.96 -20.45
CA LEU A 372 15.63 -11.25 -21.02
C LEU A 372 15.73 -11.23 -22.54
N PHE A 373 16.14 -12.35 -23.13
CA PHE A 373 16.11 -12.59 -24.56
C PHE A 373 15.31 -13.87 -24.83
N CYS A 374 14.29 -13.83 -25.68
CA CYS A 374 13.47 -15.02 -25.94
C CYS A 374 13.79 -15.66 -27.29
N ILE A 375 13.91 -16.98 -27.30
CA ILE A 375 13.97 -17.78 -28.53
C ILE A 375 12.74 -18.68 -28.53
N THR A 376 11.92 -18.56 -29.56
CA THR A 376 10.68 -19.33 -29.72
C THR A 376 10.63 -20.04 -31.06
N GLY A 377 9.70 -20.99 -31.21
CA GLY A 377 9.60 -21.81 -32.41
C GLY A 377 8.88 -23.13 -32.17
N GLY A 378 8.45 -23.78 -33.26
CA GLY A 378 7.82 -25.11 -33.23
C GLY A 378 8.76 -26.23 -32.81
N GLU A 379 8.20 -27.41 -32.54
CA GLU A 379 9.01 -28.62 -32.29
C GLU A 379 9.84 -28.98 -33.52
N GLY A 380 11.08 -29.44 -33.34
CA GLY A 380 11.94 -29.87 -34.44
C GLY A 380 12.46 -28.76 -35.37
N THR A 381 12.23 -27.47 -35.04
CA THR A 381 12.72 -26.34 -35.86
C THR A 381 14.20 -26.01 -35.64
N GLY A 382 14.87 -26.64 -34.68
CA GLY A 382 16.31 -26.46 -34.44
C GLY A 382 16.68 -25.45 -33.36
N LYS A 383 15.74 -25.04 -32.49
CA LYS A 383 15.96 -24.09 -31.38
C LYS A 383 17.21 -24.39 -30.54
N SER A 384 17.33 -25.60 -30.00
CA SER A 384 18.47 -25.97 -29.15
C SER A 384 19.81 -25.99 -29.91
N ASN A 385 19.79 -26.19 -31.24
CA ASN A 385 21.00 -26.05 -32.06
C ASN A 385 21.37 -24.57 -32.27
N TYR A 386 20.38 -23.69 -32.33
CA TYR A 386 20.58 -22.24 -32.39
C TYR A 386 21.12 -21.69 -31.06
N VAL A 387 20.58 -22.18 -29.94
CA VAL A 387 21.11 -21.93 -28.59
C VAL A 387 22.55 -22.41 -28.47
N ALA A 388 22.87 -23.62 -28.95
CA ALA A 388 24.23 -24.13 -28.98
C ALA A 388 25.18 -23.23 -29.79
N ALA A 389 24.69 -22.58 -30.85
CA ALA A 389 25.48 -21.62 -31.62
C ALA A 389 25.79 -20.34 -30.84
N ILE A 390 24.82 -19.82 -30.07
CA ILE A 390 25.03 -18.70 -29.16
C ILE A 390 26.05 -19.07 -28.08
N LEU A 391 25.84 -20.21 -27.41
CA LEU A 391 26.74 -20.69 -26.35
C LEU A 391 28.16 -20.82 -26.88
N ALA A 392 28.38 -21.43 -28.05
CA ALA A 392 29.70 -21.57 -28.65
C ALA A 392 30.41 -20.21 -28.84
N GLY A 393 29.68 -19.17 -29.27
CA GLY A 393 30.21 -17.81 -29.41
C GLY A 393 30.70 -17.18 -28.11
N THR A 394 30.22 -17.66 -26.96
CA THR A 394 30.64 -17.18 -25.63
C THR A 394 31.84 -17.92 -25.05
N LEU A 395 32.26 -19.07 -25.61
CA LEU A 395 33.29 -19.91 -24.97
C LEU A 395 34.73 -19.47 -25.26
N GLY A 396 34.92 -18.58 -26.25
CA GLY A 396 36.23 -18.09 -26.68
C GLY A 396 36.59 -16.72 -26.10
N THR A 397 37.88 -16.38 -26.21
CA THR A 397 38.41 -15.04 -25.89
C THR A 397 38.16 -14.03 -27.03
N GLU A 398 38.06 -14.52 -28.26
CA GLU A 398 37.81 -13.74 -29.47
C GLU A 398 36.44 -14.05 -30.05
N ARG A 399 35.88 -13.08 -30.77
CA ARG A 399 34.58 -13.22 -31.41
C ARG A 399 34.64 -14.26 -32.53
N LEU A 400 33.75 -15.26 -32.49
CA LEU A 400 33.60 -16.20 -33.60
C LEU A 400 32.98 -15.52 -34.83
N PRO A 401 33.35 -15.94 -36.06
CA PRO A 401 32.66 -15.50 -37.27
C PRO A 401 31.16 -15.79 -37.22
N SER A 402 30.35 -14.89 -37.78
CA SER A 402 28.88 -15.00 -37.80
C SER A 402 28.37 -16.33 -38.38
N GLU A 403 29.11 -16.91 -39.33
CA GLU A 403 28.75 -18.18 -39.98
C GLU A 403 28.81 -19.35 -38.97
N ARG A 404 29.75 -19.28 -38.02
CA ARG A 404 29.87 -20.26 -36.93
C ARG A 404 28.80 -20.05 -35.87
N THR A 405 28.19 -18.88 -35.76
CA THR A 405 27.14 -18.55 -34.79
C THR A 405 25.76 -18.40 -35.46
N LEU A 406 25.58 -19.00 -36.64
CA LEU A 406 24.30 -19.04 -37.38
C LEU A 406 23.70 -17.66 -37.68
N GLY A 407 24.57 -16.71 -38.03
CA GLY A 407 24.23 -15.34 -38.42
C GLY A 407 24.26 -14.33 -37.26
N LEU A 408 24.55 -14.78 -36.03
CA LEU A 408 24.59 -13.91 -34.85
C LEU A 408 25.98 -13.35 -34.58
N GLU A 409 26.07 -12.11 -34.12
CA GLU A 409 27.27 -11.55 -33.51
C GLU A 409 27.20 -11.73 -31.99
N ILE A 410 28.03 -12.63 -31.46
CA ILE A 410 28.07 -12.97 -30.04
C ILE A 410 29.28 -12.32 -29.38
N THR A 411 29.06 -11.69 -28.22
CA THR A 411 30.15 -11.12 -27.43
C THR A 411 30.98 -12.24 -26.78
N PRO A 412 32.30 -12.30 -27.02
CA PRO A 412 33.16 -13.33 -26.43
C PRO A 412 33.34 -13.13 -24.92
N ASN A 413 33.89 -14.13 -24.23
CA ASN A 413 34.08 -14.13 -22.78
C ASN A 413 35.57 -14.22 -22.40
N PRO A 414 36.38 -13.18 -22.66
CA PRO A 414 37.81 -13.19 -22.37
C PRO A 414 38.13 -13.27 -20.87
N ASN A 415 37.19 -12.86 -20.01
CA ASN A 415 37.36 -12.83 -18.55
C ASN A 415 36.96 -14.16 -17.88
N GLY A 416 36.46 -15.14 -18.63
CA GLY A 416 36.07 -16.44 -18.08
C GLY A 416 34.92 -16.35 -17.07
N LEU A 417 33.99 -15.40 -17.24
CA LEU A 417 32.78 -15.31 -16.40
C LEU A 417 31.88 -16.54 -16.61
N ALA A 418 30.99 -16.85 -15.67
CA ALA A 418 30.16 -18.05 -15.77
C ALA A 418 29.25 -18.02 -17.01
N VAL A 419 29.18 -19.15 -17.73
CA VAL A 419 28.20 -19.41 -18.79
C VAL A 419 27.33 -20.57 -18.32
N LEU A 420 26.04 -20.32 -18.11
CA LEU A 420 25.14 -21.27 -17.47
C LEU A 420 24.07 -21.72 -18.46
N HIS A 421 23.95 -23.02 -18.67
CA HIS A 421 22.95 -23.61 -19.55
C HIS A 421 22.13 -24.64 -18.79
N TYR A 422 20.86 -24.33 -18.56
CA TYR A 422 19.89 -25.17 -17.88
C TYR A 422 18.94 -25.79 -18.90
N ASP A 423 19.03 -27.10 -19.11
CA ASP A 423 18.12 -27.83 -20.00
C ASP A 423 17.08 -28.58 -19.17
N THR A 424 15.80 -28.25 -19.37
CA THR A 424 14.68 -28.88 -18.64
C THR A 424 13.88 -29.87 -19.48
N GLU A 425 14.18 -30.00 -20.78
CA GLU A 425 13.34 -30.73 -21.74
C GLU A 425 13.99 -32.01 -22.26
N GLN A 426 15.30 -32.00 -22.50
CA GLN A 426 16.02 -33.06 -23.20
C GLN A 426 16.60 -34.10 -22.23
N SER A 427 16.83 -35.32 -22.73
CA SER A 427 17.51 -36.35 -21.96
C SER A 427 18.99 -36.04 -21.74
N GLU A 428 19.59 -36.63 -20.71
CA GLU A 428 21.02 -36.47 -20.38
C GLU A 428 21.94 -36.81 -21.57
N ALA A 429 21.67 -37.91 -22.27
CA ALA A 429 22.44 -38.34 -23.44
C ALA A 429 22.34 -37.32 -24.59
N GLN A 430 21.17 -36.73 -24.80
CA GLN A 430 20.97 -35.71 -25.84
C GLN A 430 21.68 -34.41 -25.46
N LEU A 431 21.61 -33.99 -24.20
CA LEU A 431 22.34 -32.82 -23.70
C LEU A 431 23.86 -33.01 -23.86
N HIS A 432 24.40 -34.18 -23.50
CA HIS A 432 25.81 -34.50 -23.70
C HIS A 432 26.21 -34.44 -25.18
N LYS A 433 25.39 -34.98 -26.09
CA LYS A 433 25.63 -34.89 -27.54
C LYS A 433 25.64 -33.44 -28.02
N ASN A 434 24.69 -32.62 -27.58
CA ASN A 434 24.62 -31.21 -27.94
C ASN A 434 25.81 -30.41 -27.38
N LEU A 435 26.24 -30.71 -26.15
CA LEU A 435 27.43 -30.14 -25.54
C LEU A 435 28.68 -30.39 -26.41
N GLY A 436 28.87 -31.63 -26.89
CA GLY A 436 29.95 -31.96 -27.82
C GLY A 436 29.92 -31.10 -29.09
N LYS A 437 28.74 -30.88 -29.67
CA LYS A 437 28.56 -30.01 -30.86
C LYS A 437 28.85 -28.55 -30.56
N THR A 438 28.47 -28.05 -29.39
CA THR A 438 28.81 -26.69 -28.93
C THR A 438 30.32 -26.51 -28.85
N LEU A 439 31.04 -27.47 -28.26
CA LEU A 439 32.50 -27.44 -28.16
C LEU A 439 33.16 -27.50 -29.54
N GLN A 440 32.70 -28.41 -30.41
CA GLN A 440 33.17 -28.51 -31.79
C GLN A 440 32.99 -27.18 -32.54
N ARG A 441 31.83 -26.53 -32.40
CA ARG A 441 31.56 -25.21 -32.99
C ARG A 441 32.52 -24.14 -32.49
N ALA A 442 32.84 -24.16 -31.19
CA ALA A 442 33.79 -23.27 -30.56
C ALA A 442 35.26 -23.66 -30.81
N SER A 443 35.52 -24.73 -31.57
CA SER A 443 36.87 -25.30 -31.78
C SER A 443 37.58 -25.70 -30.47
N LEU A 444 36.81 -26.14 -29.47
CA LEU A 444 37.29 -26.59 -28.17
C LEU A 444 37.24 -28.12 -28.05
N LYS A 445 38.23 -28.69 -27.38
CA LYS A 445 38.31 -30.14 -27.10
C LYS A 445 37.79 -30.53 -25.72
N THR A 446 37.75 -29.57 -24.80
CA THR A 446 37.36 -29.78 -23.40
C THR A 446 36.41 -28.69 -22.97
N VAL A 447 35.51 -29.00 -22.02
CA VAL A 447 34.59 -28.02 -21.44
C VAL A 447 35.40 -27.01 -20.60
N PRO A 448 35.31 -25.69 -20.86
CA PRO A 448 35.93 -24.68 -20.01
C PRO A 448 35.36 -24.71 -18.59
N GLU A 449 36.17 -24.39 -17.57
CA GLU A 449 35.71 -24.45 -16.16
C GLU A 449 34.54 -23.50 -15.85
N PHE A 450 34.43 -22.40 -16.60
CA PHE A 450 33.35 -21.43 -16.46
C PHE A 450 32.05 -21.82 -17.19
N TYR A 451 32.04 -22.89 -17.99
CA TYR A 451 30.86 -23.32 -18.72
C TYR A 451 30.16 -24.51 -18.03
N HIS A 452 28.92 -24.29 -17.60
CA HIS A 452 28.12 -25.27 -16.86
C HIS A 452 26.86 -25.62 -17.66
N SER A 453 26.85 -26.81 -18.28
CA SER A 453 25.68 -27.37 -18.96
C SER A 453 24.99 -28.40 -18.06
N LEU A 454 23.78 -28.07 -17.60
CA LEU A 454 23.12 -28.74 -16.47
C LEU A 454 21.80 -29.38 -16.93
N TYR A 455 21.65 -30.67 -16.63
CA TYR A 455 20.44 -31.44 -16.91
C TYR A 455 19.46 -31.33 -15.73
N LEU A 456 18.29 -30.72 -15.99
CA LEU A 456 17.26 -30.45 -14.99
C LEU A 456 15.94 -31.18 -15.27
N ALA A 457 15.83 -31.92 -16.37
CA ALA A 457 14.58 -32.54 -16.81
C ALA A 457 14.02 -33.55 -15.78
N SER A 458 14.88 -34.23 -15.00
CA SER A 458 14.47 -35.17 -13.96
C SER A 458 13.95 -34.51 -12.67
N LEU A 459 14.17 -33.21 -12.48
CA LEU A 459 13.82 -32.51 -11.25
C LEU A 459 12.37 -32.02 -11.27
N SER A 460 11.78 -31.87 -10.08
CA SER A 460 10.47 -31.22 -9.96
C SER A 460 10.55 -29.74 -10.35
N ARG A 461 9.46 -29.17 -10.85
CA ARG A 461 9.39 -27.75 -11.26
C ARG A 461 9.85 -26.79 -10.16
N LYS A 462 9.46 -27.09 -8.91
CA LYS A 462 9.86 -26.32 -7.73
C LYS A 462 11.37 -26.39 -7.50
N ASP A 463 11.96 -27.57 -7.67
CA ASP A 463 13.40 -27.77 -7.46
C ASP A 463 14.21 -27.15 -8.61
N ARG A 464 13.71 -27.15 -9.85
CA ARG A 464 14.35 -26.50 -11.00
C ARG A 464 14.61 -25.01 -10.74
N LEU A 465 13.58 -24.23 -10.37
CA LEU A 465 13.74 -22.80 -10.09
C LEU A 465 14.64 -22.54 -8.88
N LYS A 466 14.52 -23.35 -7.83
CA LYS A 466 15.40 -23.25 -6.67
C LYS A 466 16.86 -23.45 -7.07
N LEU A 467 17.16 -24.51 -7.83
CA LEU A 467 18.51 -24.84 -8.27
C LEU A 467 19.08 -23.77 -9.20
N ILE A 468 18.29 -23.23 -10.12
CA ILE A 468 18.72 -22.11 -10.99
C ILE A 468 19.19 -20.93 -10.12
N ARG A 469 18.38 -20.50 -9.13
CA ARG A 469 18.74 -19.35 -8.26
C ARG A 469 20.00 -19.60 -7.45
N GLU A 470 20.09 -20.76 -6.80
CA GLU A 470 21.22 -21.11 -5.93
C GLU A 470 22.51 -21.32 -6.74
N SER A 471 22.43 -21.92 -7.93
CA SER A 471 23.60 -22.12 -8.78
C SER A 471 24.07 -20.83 -9.46
N MET A 472 23.17 -19.92 -9.84
CA MET A 472 23.56 -18.59 -10.34
C MET A 472 24.36 -17.83 -9.29
N ASP A 473 23.90 -17.80 -8.04
CA ASP A 473 24.61 -17.17 -6.91
C ASP A 473 26.01 -17.79 -6.72
N LEU A 474 26.06 -19.12 -6.64
CA LEU A 474 27.32 -19.86 -6.50
C LEU A 474 28.31 -19.55 -7.62
N PHE A 475 27.86 -19.61 -8.88
CA PHE A 475 28.76 -19.43 -10.03
C PHE A 475 29.13 -17.98 -10.29
N HIS A 476 28.26 -17.03 -9.92
CA HIS A 476 28.61 -15.61 -9.89
C HIS A 476 29.83 -15.37 -9.00
N HIS A 477 29.82 -15.89 -7.77
CA HIS A 477 30.94 -15.74 -6.85
C HIS A 477 32.17 -16.57 -7.26
N LYS A 478 31.97 -17.77 -7.82
CA LYS A 478 33.09 -18.62 -8.26
C LYS A 478 33.88 -18.01 -9.42
N HIS A 479 33.21 -17.39 -10.39
CA HIS A 479 33.81 -16.90 -11.64
C HIS A 479 33.88 -15.37 -11.75
N GLY A 480 33.54 -14.64 -10.68
CA GLY A 480 33.58 -13.17 -10.65
C GLY A 480 32.50 -12.49 -11.49
N GLY A 481 31.44 -13.21 -11.89
CA GLY A 481 30.35 -12.72 -12.72
C GLY A 481 29.69 -13.81 -13.55
N ILE A 482 28.59 -13.45 -14.23
CA ILE A 482 27.87 -14.34 -15.16
C ILE A 482 27.81 -13.67 -16.54
N HIS A 483 28.41 -14.28 -17.55
CA HIS A 483 28.40 -13.78 -18.93
C HIS A 483 27.04 -13.97 -19.59
N LEU A 484 26.47 -15.17 -19.46
CA LEU A 484 25.23 -15.56 -20.12
C LEU A 484 24.53 -16.67 -19.34
N VAL A 485 23.21 -16.61 -19.27
CA VAL A 485 22.36 -17.71 -18.79
C VAL A 485 21.42 -18.15 -19.90
N VAL A 486 21.21 -19.45 -20.03
CA VAL A 486 20.24 -20.04 -20.93
C VAL A 486 19.33 -20.98 -20.13
N ILE A 487 18.02 -20.81 -20.29
CA ILE A 487 16.99 -21.71 -19.76
C ILE A 487 16.27 -22.31 -20.98
N ASP A 488 16.67 -23.52 -21.36
CA ASP A 488 16.04 -24.29 -22.45
C ASP A 488 14.81 -25.03 -21.91
N GLY A 489 13.64 -24.37 -22.01
CA GLY A 489 12.36 -24.84 -21.48
C GLY A 489 11.81 -24.01 -20.31
N ILE A 490 11.62 -22.70 -20.48
CA ILE A 490 11.10 -21.85 -19.39
C ILE A 490 9.70 -22.25 -18.89
N ALA A 491 8.83 -22.75 -19.78
CA ALA A 491 7.48 -23.20 -19.42
C ALA A 491 7.49 -24.36 -18.40
N ASP A 492 8.61 -25.05 -18.32
CA ASP A 492 8.83 -26.21 -17.48
C ASP A 492 9.26 -25.84 -16.05
N LEU A 493 9.36 -24.53 -15.75
CA LEU A 493 9.53 -23.98 -14.40
C LEU A 493 8.20 -23.72 -13.69
N ILE A 494 7.09 -23.67 -14.42
CA ILE A 494 5.74 -23.37 -13.91
C ILE A 494 4.77 -24.52 -14.16
N ARG A 495 3.67 -24.57 -13.40
CA ARG A 495 2.71 -25.67 -13.48
C ARG A 495 1.96 -25.69 -14.81
N SER A 496 1.62 -24.50 -15.28
CA SER A 496 0.88 -24.27 -16.52
C SER A 496 1.36 -22.98 -17.16
N ALA A 497 1.71 -23.03 -18.44
CA ALA A 497 1.98 -21.84 -19.24
C ALA A 497 0.79 -20.87 -19.34
N ASN A 498 -0.41 -21.32 -18.95
CA ASN A 498 -1.64 -20.52 -18.95
C ASN A 498 -2.02 -20.01 -17.54
N ASP A 499 -1.21 -20.25 -16.52
CA ASP A 499 -1.42 -19.63 -15.21
C ASP A 499 -0.81 -18.23 -15.23
N GLU A 500 -1.65 -17.20 -15.23
CA GLU A 500 -1.22 -15.80 -15.27
C GLU A 500 -0.35 -15.43 -14.06
N THR A 501 -0.70 -15.89 -12.86
CA THR A 501 0.01 -15.53 -11.63
C THR A 501 1.40 -16.17 -11.61
N GLU A 502 1.51 -17.46 -11.93
CA GLU A 502 2.82 -18.13 -12.01
C GLU A 502 3.66 -17.57 -13.16
N SER A 503 3.05 -17.23 -14.30
CA SER A 503 3.73 -16.64 -15.46
C SER A 503 4.33 -15.27 -15.16
N ILE A 504 3.58 -14.39 -14.49
CA ILE A 504 4.09 -13.08 -14.05
C ILE A 504 5.24 -13.29 -13.06
N ALA A 505 5.04 -14.14 -12.05
CA ALA A 505 6.04 -14.38 -11.01
C ALA A 505 7.36 -14.92 -11.56
N ILE A 506 7.33 -15.87 -12.50
CA ILE A 506 8.57 -16.43 -13.06
C ILE A 506 9.30 -15.43 -13.96
N VAL A 507 8.59 -14.68 -14.80
CA VAL A 507 9.21 -13.70 -15.71
C VAL A 507 9.79 -12.53 -14.91
N ASP A 508 9.08 -12.02 -13.89
CA ASP A 508 9.61 -10.97 -13.02
C ASP A 508 10.81 -11.44 -12.20
N GLU A 509 10.81 -12.68 -11.69
CA GLU A 509 11.98 -13.23 -10.98
C GLU A 509 13.19 -13.37 -11.90
N LEU A 510 13.01 -13.88 -13.12
CA LEU A 510 14.12 -13.96 -14.09
C LEU A 510 14.61 -12.57 -14.52
N TYR A 511 13.70 -11.61 -14.72
CA TYR A 511 14.09 -10.22 -15.04
C TYR A 511 14.88 -9.59 -13.89
N ARG A 512 14.46 -9.82 -12.64
CA ARG A 512 15.20 -9.39 -11.45
C ARG A 512 16.58 -10.02 -11.37
N LEU A 513 16.71 -11.33 -11.63
CA LEU A 513 17.99 -12.04 -11.64
C LEU A 513 18.91 -11.53 -12.75
N ALA A 514 18.37 -11.24 -13.94
CA ALA A 514 19.13 -10.65 -15.05
C ALA A 514 19.78 -9.32 -14.63
N GLY A 515 19.02 -8.45 -13.94
CA GLY A 515 19.51 -7.17 -13.43
C GLY A 515 20.49 -7.29 -12.25
N ILE A 516 20.24 -8.19 -11.30
CA ILE A 516 21.15 -8.38 -10.15
C ILE A 516 22.52 -8.88 -10.60
N TYR A 517 22.55 -9.83 -11.52
CA TYR A 517 23.80 -10.43 -11.99
C TYR A 517 24.38 -9.74 -13.22
N ASN A 518 23.77 -8.64 -13.68
CA ASN A 518 24.18 -7.90 -14.87
C ASN A 518 24.45 -8.81 -16.07
N THR A 519 23.49 -9.69 -16.37
CA THR A 519 23.63 -10.76 -17.36
C THR A 519 22.42 -10.84 -18.29
N CYS A 520 22.61 -11.42 -19.46
CA CYS A 520 21.51 -11.73 -20.39
C CYS A 520 20.97 -13.13 -20.06
N ILE A 521 19.66 -13.25 -19.83
CA ILE A 521 19.01 -14.55 -19.64
C ILE A 521 18.20 -14.91 -20.89
N ILE A 522 18.62 -15.96 -21.57
CA ILE A 522 17.94 -16.52 -22.73
C ILE A 522 16.85 -17.49 -22.27
N CYS A 523 15.61 -17.20 -22.61
CA CYS A 523 14.46 -18.04 -22.29
C CYS A 523 13.96 -18.73 -23.57
N VAL A 524 14.05 -20.05 -23.62
CA VAL A 524 13.53 -20.83 -24.75
C VAL A 524 12.10 -21.27 -24.46
N LEU A 525 11.19 -21.00 -25.39
CA LEU A 525 9.76 -21.30 -25.26
C LEU A 525 9.19 -21.85 -26.57
N HIS A 526 8.46 -22.96 -26.53
CA HIS A 526 7.72 -23.46 -27.71
C HIS A 526 6.50 -22.60 -28.06
N PHE A 527 6.04 -22.68 -29.31
CA PHE A 527 4.73 -22.14 -29.67
C PHE A 527 3.56 -22.89 -29.04
N VAL A 528 2.38 -22.28 -29.07
CA VAL A 528 1.12 -23.02 -28.86
C VAL A 528 1.03 -24.12 -29.94
N PRO A 529 0.57 -25.34 -29.62
CA PRO A 529 0.30 -26.36 -30.64
C PRO A 529 -0.58 -25.80 -31.76
N ASN A 530 -0.13 -25.92 -33.02
CA ASN A 530 -0.79 -25.41 -34.23
C ASN A 530 -0.98 -23.87 -34.31
N GLY A 531 -0.25 -23.10 -33.51
CA GLY A 531 -0.28 -21.63 -33.54
C GLY A 531 1.09 -21.01 -33.83
N ILE A 532 1.09 -19.75 -34.30
CA ILE A 532 2.29 -18.92 -34.52
C ILE A 532 2.56 -18.00 -33.31
N LYS A 533 1.71 -18.06 -32.27
CA LYS A 533 1.83 -17.23 -31.07
C LYS A 533 2.68 -17.91 -30.00
N LEU A 534 3.41 -17.11 -29.23
CA LEU A 534 4.12 -17.57 -28.04
C LEU A 534 3.13 -18.26 -27.09
N ARG A 535 3.59 -19.31 -26.41
CA ARG A 535 2.72 -20.19 -25.62
C ARG A 535 2.24 -19.52 -24.33
N GLY A 536 0.93 -19.38 -24.20
CA GLY A 536 0.23 -19.04 -22.95
C GLY A 536 0.51 -17.63 -22.41
N HIS A 537 0.14 -17.42 -21.14
CA HIS A 537 0.40 -16.18 -20.43
C HIS A 537 1.90 -15.92 -20.27
N ILE A 538 2.72 -16.96 -20.08
CA ILE A 538 4.19 -16.82 -20.03
C ILE A 538 4.76 -16.24 -21.32
N GLY A 539 4.23 -16.63 -22.49
CA GLY A 539 4.60 -16.04 -23.77
C GLY A 539 4.27 -14.56 -23.86
N SER A 540 3.11 -14.16 -23.32
CA SER A 540 2.69 -12.75 -23.27
C SER A 540 3.56 -11.92 -22.33
N GLU A 541 3.94 -12.46 -21.17
CA GLU A 541 4.83 -11.79 -20.22
C GLU A 541 6.27 -11.67 -20.76
N LEU A 542 6.79 -12.70 -21.43
CA LEU A 542 8.06 -12.61 -22.15
C LEU A 542 8.00 -11.56 -23.26
N GLN A 543 6.89 -11.49 -24.00
CA GLN A 543 6.68 -10.44 -24.99
C GLN A 543 6.75 -9.05 -24.36
N ARG A 544 6.22 -8.84 -23.17
CA ARG A 544 6.31 -7.54 -22.46
C ARG A 544 7.73 -7.22 -22.00
N LYS A 545 8.42 -8.17 -21.37
CA LYS A 545 9.68 -7.91 -20.63
C LYS A 545 10.97 -8.15 -21.43
N ALA A 546 10.97 -9.03 -22.42
CA ALA A 546 12.18 -9.34 -23.19
C ALA A 546 12.66 -8.15 -24.03
N ALA A 547 13.98 -7.97 -24.11
CA ALA A 547 14.62 -6.99 -24.98
C ALA A 547 14.51 -7.39 -26.46
N GLY A 548 14.55 -8.70 -26.75
CA GLY A 548 14.38 -9.24 -28.09
C GLY A 548 13.69 -10.59 -28.09
N ILE A 549 13.03 -10.90 -29.21
CA ILE A 549 12.37 -12.20 -29.44
C ILE A 549 12.70 -12.68 -30.84
N LEU A 550 13.33 -13.85 -30.95
CA LEU A 550 13.52 -14.55 -32.21
C LEU A 550 12.55 -15.74 -32.33
N SER A 551 11.91 -15.86 -33.48
CA SER A 551 11.17 -17.05 -33.91
C SER A 551 12.04 -17.91 -34.82
N ILE A 552 12.04 -19.22 -34.58
CA ILE A 552 12.69 -20.23 -35.42
C ILE A 552 11.61 -21.14 -35.98
N GLU A 553 11.42 -21.04 -37.30
CA GLU A 553 10.39 -21.74 -38.06
C GLU A 553 11.05 -22.62 -39.12
N LYS A 554 10.30 -23.58 -39.67
CA LYS A 554 10.71 -24.28 -40.90
C LYS A 554 10.58 -23.33 -42.08
N ASP A 555 11.57 -23.36 -42.96
CA ASP A 555 11.51 -22.59 -44.19
C ASP A 555 10.60 -23.24 -45.24
N ASP A 556 10.26 -22.49 -46.30
CA ASP A 556 9.62 -23.04 -47.49
C ASP A 556 10.44 -24.19 -48.09
N ASN A 557 11.78 -24.14 -47.98
CA ASN A 557 12.63 -25.31 -48.14
C ASN A 557 12.69 -26.10 -46.81
N PRO A 558 12.07 -27.31 -46.71
CA PRO A 558 12.01 -28.06 -45.46
C PRO A 558 13.37 -28.49 -44.90
N GLU A 559 14.43 -28.48 -45.73
CA GLU A 559 15.80 -28.75 -45.29
C GLU A 559 16.36 -27.66 -44.37
N TYR A 560 15.79 -26.45 -44.43
CA TYR A 560 16.26 -25.28 -43.70
C TYR A 560 15.26 -24.83 -42.64
N SER A 561 15.82 -24.16 -41.64
CA SER A 561 15.10 -23.38 -40.66
C SER A 561 15.38 -21.90 -40.91
N VAL A 562 14.35 -21.08 -40.74
CA VAL A 562 14.42 -19.62 -40.87
C VAL A 562 14.25 -18.97 -39.52
N VAL A 563 15.12 -18.00 -39.24
CA VAL A 563 15.10 -17.20 -38.01
C VAL A 563 14.54 -15.82 -38.31
N LYS A 564 13.53 -15.41 -37.57
CA LYS A 564 12.83 -14.13 -37.74
C LYS A 564 12.82 -13.38 -36.42
N ALA A 565 13.21 -12.11 -36.40
CA ALA A 565 12.92 -11.26 -35.24
C ALA A 565 11.43 -10.93 -35.18
N LEU A 566 10.80 -11.19 -34.04
CA LEU A 566 9.42 -10.80 -33.73
C LEU A 566 9.37 -9.47 -32.96
N LYS A 567 10.37 -9.24 -32.08
CA LYS A 567 10.48 -8.04 -31.26
C LYS A 567 11.94 -7.67 -31.05
N VAL A 568 12.24 -6.37 -31.06
CA VAL A 568 13.49 -5.78 -30.56
C VAL A 568 13.15 -4.45 -29.87
N ARG A 569 13.72 -4.21 -28.69
CA ARG A 569 13.45 -3.00 -27.89
C ARG A 569 14.11 -1.76 -28.50
N ASP A 570 15.34 -1.92 -28.99
CA ASP A 570 16.13 -0.86 -29.61
C ASP A 570 16.43 -1.17 -31.07
N GLY A 571 15.48 -0.83 -31.94
CA GLY A 571 15.59 -1.01 -33.39
C GLY A 571 14.23 -1.34 -34.01
N SER A 572 14.25 -2.04 -35.15
CA SER A 572 13.06 -2.67 -35.68
C SER A 572 13.29 -4.17 -35.97
N PRO A 573 12.28 -5.04 -35.70
CA PRO A 573 12.40 -6.46 -36.04
C PRO A 573 12.62 -6.70 -37.53
N LEU A 574 12.13 -5.79 -38.39
CA LEU A 574 12.29 -5.85 -39.85
C LEU A 574 13.69 -5.47 -40.33
N ASP A 575 14.49 -4.79 -39.49
CA ASP A 575 15.89 -4.47 -39.83
C ASP A 575 16.76 -5.72 -39.69
N VAL A 576 16.37 -6.66 -38.83
CA VAL A 576 17.05 -7.95 -38.63
C VAL A 576 16.83 -8.85 -39.86
N PRO A 577 17.89 -9.37 -40.49
CA PRO A 577 17.78 -10.29 -41.62
C PRO A 577 17.11 -11.61 -41.23
N MET A 578 16.44 -12.24 -42.20
CA MET A 578 15.92 -13.59 -42.04
C MET A 578 17.04 -14.59 -42.32
N MET A 579 17.68 -15.04 -41.25
CA MET A 579 18.82 -15.96 -41.31
C MET A 579 18.36 -17.39 -41.57
N LEU A 580 19.06 -18.11 -42.44
CA LEU A 580 18.81 -19.50 -42.77
C LEU A 580 19.90 -20.39 -42.19
N PHE A 581 19.50 -21.52 -41.62
CA PHE A 581 20.44 -22.57 -41.22
C PHE A 581 19.86 -23.95 -41.49
N GLY A 582 20.73 -24.93 -41.70
CA GLY A 582 20.32 -26.29 -42.03
C GLY A 582 21.35 -27.31 -41.58
N TRP A 583 20.94 -28.58 -41.49
CA TRP A 583 21.82 -29.68 -41.13
C TRP A 583 22.89 -29.91 -42.21
N ASP A 584 24.14 -30.06 -41.80
CA ASP A 584 25.25 -30.46 -42.66
C ASP A 584 25.77 -31.84 -42.23
N LYS A 585 25.77 -32.80 -43.17
CA LYS A 585 26.19 -34.18 -42.90
C LYS A 585 27.70 -34.32 -42.73
N ALA A 586 28.50 -33.47 -43.38
CA ALA A 586 29.95 -33.55 -43.30
C ALA A 586 30.46 -32.95 -41.98
N GLU A 587 29.86 -31.84 -41.55
CA GLU A 587 30.21 -31.17 -40.29
C GLU A 587 29.49 -31.77 -39.06
N ASP A 588 28.52 -32.67 -39.26
CA ASP A 588 27.65 -33.27 -38.21
C ASP A 588 26.93 -32.24 -37.33
N MET A 589 26.59 -31.09 -37.92
CA MET A 589 25.97 -29.98 -37.20
C MET A 589 25.14 -29.07 -38.10
N HIS A 590 24.32 -28.22 -37.51
CA HIS A 590 23.64 -27.16 -38.25
C HIS A 590 24.63 -26.07 -38.66
N VAL A 591 24.57 -25.58 -39.89
CA VAL A 591 25.46 -24.52 -40.37
C VAL A 591 24.65 -23.40 -41.00
N TYR A 592 25.25 -22.21 -41.04
CA TYR A 592 24.66 -21.05 -41.67
C TYR A 592 24.52 -21.26 -43.18
N ARG A 593 23.36 -20.93 -43.73
CA ARG A 593 23.03 -21.06 -45.17
C ARG A 593 22.71 -19.71 -45.81
N GLY A 594 23.14 -18.62 -45.17
CA GLY A 594 22.91 -17.26 -45.66
C GLY A 594 21.62 -16.65 -45.15
N GLU A 595 21.15 -15.63 -45.86
CA GLU A 595 19.92 -14.90 -45.56
C GLU A 595 18.90 -15.13 -46.68
N LYS A 596 17.61 -14.98 -46.38
CA LYS A 596 16.58 -14.86 -47.41
C LYS A 596 16.86 -13.67 -48.33
N SER A 597 16.35 -13.75 -49.55
CA SER A 597 16.58 -12.73 -50.57
C SER A 597 16.03 -11.36 -50.14
N LYS A 598 16.50 -10.28 -50.79
CA LYS A 598 15.91 -8.95 -50.59
C LYS A 598 14.42 -8.92 -50.94
N GLU A 599 14.00 -9.69 -51.94
CA GLU A 599 12.60 -9.82 -52.34
C GLU A 599 11.76 -10.46 -51.22
N ASP A 600 12.25 -11.52 -50.59
CA ASP A 600 11.58 -12.14 -49.44
C ASP A 600 11.48 -11.19 -48.24
N LYS A 601 12.53 -10.39 -48.01
CA LYS A 601 12.54 -9.37 -46.94
C LYS A 601 11.50 -8.29 -47.20
N GLU A 602 11.44 -7.74 -48.41
CA GLU A 602 10.43 -6.74 -48.77
C GLU A 602 9.01 -7.33 -48.79
N LYS A 603 8.85 -8.58 -49.23
CA LYS A 603 7.58 -9.31 -49.17
C LYS A 603 7.10 -9.45 -47.73
N ARG A 604 7.94 -9.96 -46.82
CA ARG A 604 7.60 -10.07 -45.38
C ARG A 604 7.23 -8.72 -44.78
N LYS A 605 8.04 -7.70 -45.03
CA LYS A 605 7.78 -6.33 -44.55
C LYS A 605 6.43 -5.82 -45.04
N THR A 606 6.12 -6.06 -46.31
CA THR A 606 4.84 -5.68 -46.92
C THR A 606 3.68 -6.45 -46.27
N ASP A 607 3.78 -7.76 -46.12
CA ASP A 607 2.75 -8.61 -45.53
C ASP A 607 2.47 -8.25 -44.05
N GLU A 608 3.52 -8.04 -43.24
CA GLU A 608 3.38 -7.62 -41.84
C GLU A 608 2.73 -6.23 -41.73
N LEU A 609 3.14 -5.26 -42.56
CA LEU A 609 2.54 -3.93 -42.56
C LEU A 609 1.09 -3.95 -43.04
N ILE A 610 0.74 -4.79 -44.02
CA ILE A 610 -0.65 -5.00 -44.45
C ILE A 610 -1.49 -5.54 -43.28
N ALA A 611 -0.97 -6.54 -42.55
CA ALA A 611 -1.68 -7.11 -41.41
C ALA A 611 -1.93 -6.05 -40.31
N VAL A 612 -0.92 -5.24 -39.99
CA VAL A 612 -1.04 -4.15 -39.00
C VAL A 612 -2.03 -3.09 -39.47
N VAL A 613 -2.00 -2.69 -40.74
CA VAL A 613 -2.97 -1.73 -41.32
C VAL A 613 -4.39 -2.32 -41.30
N LYS A 614 -4.57 -3.61 -41.62
CA LYS A 614 -5.89 -4.24 -41.55
C LYS A 614 -6.48 -4.17 -40.14
N GLU A 615 -5.65 -4.39 -39.12
CA GLU A 615 -6.06 -4.31 -37.72
C GLU A 615 -6.27 -2.87 -37.23
N ALA A 616 -5.37 -1.94 -37.56
CA ALA A 616 -5.48 -0.53 -37.17
C ALA A 616 -6.78 0.11 -37.67
N PHE A 617 -7.19 -0.24 -38.89
CA PHE A 617 -8.43 0.22 -39.52
C PHE A 617 -9.61 -0.75 -39.32
N ARG A 618 -9.57 -1.62 -38.32
CA ARG A 618 -10.66 -2.59 -38.06
C ARG A 618 -11.96 -1.90 -37.66
N ASN A 619 -11.87 -0.83 -36.86
CA ASN A 619 -13.00 -0.08 -36.32
C ASN A 619 -13.10 1.34 -36.89
N SER A 620 -12.27 1.70 -37.86
CA SER A 620 -12.21 3.07 -38.41
C SER A 620 -11.85 3.03 -39.89
N ILE A 621 -12.58 3.79 -40.71
CA ILE A 621 -12.37 3.87 -42.16
C ILE A 621 -11.21 4.81 -42.50
N LYS A 622 -11.00 5.83 -41.64
CA LYS A 622 -9.94 6.83 -41.76
C LYS A 622 -9.27 7.01 -40.42
N LEU A 623 -7.96 7.27 -40.45
CA LEU A 623 -7.15 7.61 -39.28
C LEU A 623 -6.33 8.85 -39.62
N THR A 624 -6.17 9.76 -38.66
CA THR A 624 -5.21 10.85 -38.76
C THR A 624 -3.78 10.30 -38.77
N TYR A 625 -2.81 11.13 -39.17
CA TYR A 625 -1.39 10.74 -39.11
C TYR A 625 -0.96 10.33 -37.69
N GLN A 626 -1.44 11.05 -36.68
CA GLN A 626 -1.10 10.78 -35.28
C GLN A 626 -1.70 9.46 -34.80
N GLU A 627 -3.00 9.22 -35.04
CA GLU A 627 -3.65 7.95 -34.66
C GLU A 627 -3.01 6.75 -35.36
N LEU A 628 -2.59 6.91 -36.61
CA LEU A 628 -1.89 5.85 -37.34
C LEU A 628 -0.48 5.60 -36.79
N CYS A 629 0.25 6.65 -36.42
CA CYS A 629 1.54 6.54 -35.72
C CYS A 629 1.36 5.78 -34.39
N GLU A 630 0.37 6.17 -33.58
CA GLU A 630 0.07 5.52 -32.30
C GLU A 630 -0.32 4.05 -32.47
N ALA A 631 -1.12 3.72 -33.50
CA ALA A 631 -1.48 2.35 -33.83
C ALA A 631 -0.24 1.51 -34.21
N LEU A 632 0.64 2.01 -35.09
CA LEU A 632 1.87 1.30 -35.47
C LEU A 632 2.82 1.10 -34.29
N MET A 633 3.00 2.13 -33.46
CA MET A 633 3.82 2.05 -32.26
C MET A 633 3.29 0.99 -31.30
N ARG A 634 1.96 0.88 -31.17
CA ARG A 634 1.33 -0.11 -30.30
C ARG A 634 1.41 -1.52 -30.86
N GLU A 635 1.02 -1.74 -32.11
CA GLU A 635 0.92 -3.08 -32.70
C GLU A 635 2.29 -3.69 -33.02
N MET A 636 3.29 -2.87 -33.36
CA MET A 636 4.64 -3.35 -33.70
C MET A 636 5.67 -3.10 -32.59
N GLU A 637 5.27 -2.47 -31.48
CA GLU A 637 6.15 -2.10 -30.34
C GLU A 637 7.40 -1.29 -30.77
N ILE A 638 7.24 -0.37 -31.72
CA ILE A 638 8.31 0.47 -32.27
C ILE A 638 8.26 1.92 -31.77
N LYS A 639 9.40 2.63 -31.85
CA LYS A 639 9.50 4.06 -31.51
C LYS A 639 8.85 4.95 -32.59
N ASP A 640 8.39 6.14 -32.19
CA ASP A 640 7.72 7.14 -33.07
C ASP A 640 8.47 7.39 -34.39
N ARG A 641 9.79 7.61 -34.32
CA ARG A 641 10.61 7.83 -35.52
C ARG A 641 10.52 6.69 -36.54
N THR A 642 10.46 5.44 -36.07
CA THR A 642 10.34 4.25 -36.93
C THR A 642 8.93 4.13 -37.50
N ALA A 643 7.90 4.39 -36.70
CA ALA A 643 6.52 4.41 -37.17
C ALA A 643 6.33 5.42 -38.32
N LYS A 644 6.90 6.63 -38.19
CA LYS A 644 6.88 7.65 -39.25
C LYS A 644 7.53 7.19 -40.55
N LYS A 645 8.67 6.48 -40.46
CA LYS A 645 9.33 5.86 -41.63
C LYS A 645 8.44 4.80 -42.28
N TYR A 646 7.73 3.99 -41.51
CA TYR A 646 6.82 2.98 -42.03
C TYR A 646 5.59 3.57 -42.70
N ILE A 647 5.02 4.67 -42.19
CA ILE A 647 3.93 5.37 -42.88
C ILE A 647 4.40 5.88 -44.25
N ALA A 648 5.60 6.47 -44.34
CA ALA A 648 6.15 6.92 -45.61
C ALA A 648 6.31 5.77 -46.61
N TYR A 649 6.90 4.65 -46.17
CA TYR A 649 7.04 3.43 -46.97
C TYR A 649 5.68 2.87 -47.41
N MET A 650 4.71 2.75 -46.50
CA MET A 650 3.38 2.21 -46.81
C MET A 650 2.61 3.08 -47.81
N LYS A 651 2.81 4.40 -47.79
CA LYS A 651 2.24 5.32 -48.78
C LYS A 651 2.87 5.11 -50.16
N GLU A 652 4.20 4.94 -50.21
CA GLU A 652 4.93 4.65 -51.45
C GLU A 652 4.51 3.31 -52.07
N GLN A 653 4.39 2.27 -51.23
CA GLN A 653 3.96 0.94 -51.64
C GLN A 653 2.45 0.82 -51.87
N ARG A 654 1.66 1.89 -51.74
CA ARG A 654 0.19 1.88 -51.88
C ARG A 654 -0.54 0.93 -50.91
N ILE A 655 0.08 0.61 -49.78
CA ILE A 655 -0.57 -0.05 -48.63
C ILE A 655 -1.52 0.94 -47.95
N LEU A 656 -1.15 2.22 -47.94
CA LEU A 656 -1.98 3.33 -47.46
C LEU A 656 -2.28 4.30 -48.60
N ALA A 657 -3.47 4.91 -48.55
CA ALA A 657 -3.83 6.07 -49.35
C ALA A 657 -4.10 7.26 -48.42
N GLN A 658 -3.79 8.47 -48.88
CA GLN A 658 -4.06 9.70 -48.14
C GLN A 658 -5.17 10.49 -48.86
N ASP A 659 -6.17 10.96 -48.12
CA ASP A 659 -7.24 11.80 -48.67
C ASP A 659 -6.84 13.28 -48.75
N THR A 660 -7.72 14.09 -49.35
CA THR A 660 -7.51 15.54 -49.52
C THR A 660 -7.42 16.31 -48.21
N ASN A 661 -7.92 15.73 -47.11
CA ASN A 661 -7.92 16.32 -45.78
C ASN A 661 -6.71 15.86 -44.96
N GLY A 662 -5.78 15.10 -45.56
CA GLY A 662 -4.56 14.62 -44.92
C GLY A 662 -4.73 13.34 -44.09
N ASN A 663 -5.94 12.75 -44.04
CA ASN A 663 -6.20 11.51 -43.32
C ASN A 663 -5.81 10.29 -44.15
N TYR A 664 -5.42 9.22 -43.48
CA TYR A 664 -5.01 7.96 -44.08
C TYR A 664 -6.18 6.98 -44.13
N GLN A 665 -6.19 6.14 -45.14
CA GLN A 665 -7.16 5.06 -45.36
C GLN A 665 -6.45 3.84 -45.98
N LYS A 666 -7.09 2.66 -45.94
CA LYS A 666 -6.58 1.44 -46.59
C LYS A 666 -6.33 1.69 -48.09
N GLY A 667 -5.09 1.47 -48.52
CA GLY A 667 -4.65 1.54 -49.92
C GLY A 667 -5.04 0.31 -50.72
N GLU A 668 -4.63 0.25 -51.99
CA GLU A 668 -5.03 -0.78 -52.95
C GLU A 668 -4.66 -2.19 -52.46
N LEU A 669 -3.47 -2.35 -51.87
CA LEU A 669 -2.98 -3.63 -51.35
C LEU A 669 -3.70 -4.13 -50.08
N CYS A 670 -4.52 -3.29 -49.43
CA CYS A 670 -5.25 -3.64 -48.21
C CYS A 670 -6.77 -3.76 -48.40
N ARG A 671 -7.29 -3.52 -49.61
CA ARG A 671 -8.74 -3.53 -49.91
C ARG A 671 -9.31 -4.93 -50.20
N THR A 672 -8.44 -5.92 -50.37
CA THR A 672 -8.75 -7.37 -50.31
C THR A 672 -8.43 -7.90 -48.94
#